data_AF-A0A940CEW8-F1
#
_entry.id   AF-A0A940CEW8-F1
#
_cell.length_a   1.000
_cell.length_b   1.000
_cell.length_c   1.000
_cell.angle_alpha   90.00
_cell.angle_beta   90.00
_cell.angle_gamma   90.00
#
_symmetry.space_group_name_H-M   'P 1'
#
loop_
_entity.id
_entity.type
_entity.pdbx_description
1 polymer ?
#
loop_
_entity_poly.entity_id
_entity_poly.type
_entity_poly.pdbx_seq_one_letter_code
_entity_poly.pdbx_strand_id
1 'polypeptide(L)'
;MSRSAKILCIVFGIIIAAGLLYAVLTFIPDYRTESRTFRPLDLRVNYRDDPVGTDLRELTFSWRSESETNGMFQSAYRIVVSERPDMKKSYWDSGKVSSDLSACVAYGGRMLQPETKYYWQVTVWDQNDEYRASEEIGSFETCADSAKLEKAQFIAEYEESEDVKEYTIEFDASIRSEALGLMLDARNDSDYLLWQFNIVEHGRLYLRKHVFSGGGYTLEEVDISNKCGGEIGYGDTFHVAVKSDMDDVVTYVNGNVIDTTPRTQDAPGGFGFRQAGYEKAVVDGLVTTVRFADGSQKTIAYNYEQAEKPFSFDSEGSSLVLSTNGGEHHSYVSLVSGRSTDKSGAVMFRKSFETRYAPEDIVCARVYTTALGNFNLFINGVRVGTDELKPGWTDYRNRAQYFSYDVTELVRQKDNTLCAWVTSGWWNGAVSFGTYGNLDNAFLMRLVIEYKNGRTQEILTDNTWEWNRSLSPVREASIYDGETYDAALTDVALNAGGSDADWHRVRIFKGFDGVLSPADGPEIAVREEYTRMPGSVTIYNGTEDNGSDYGKINIISQPEPCGTFTLNAGETAVIDLGQNMVGWPQFTVDGAKGTLLTLRFGEMLNDSGKASRGNDGPEGSVYTANYRSARSTNKYYLAGGGPETYHTEYSFYGFRYVSITASDTVTFTDFRGMVVGSVNDVTGGIVTS
;
A
#
# COMPACT_ATOMS: atom_id res chain seq x y z
N MET A 1 49.22 96.34 -23.24
CA MET A 1 48.38 95.24 -23.79
C MET A 1 47.22 95.86 -24.56
N SER A 2 47.10 95.61 -25.86
CA SER A 2 46.19 96.37 -26.75
C SER A 2 44.72 95.97 -26.55
N ARG A 3 43.83 96.96 -26.74
CA ARG A 3 42.35 96.82 -26.64
C ARG A 3 41.78 95.70 -27.52
N SER A 4 42.49 95.28 -28.56
CA SER A 4 42.06 94.22 -29.48
C SER A 4 42.07 92.81 -28.86
N ALA A 5 42.90 92.56 -27.83
CA ALA A 5 42.96 91.24 -27.19
C ALA A 5 41.81 91.00 -26.17
N LYS A 6 41.20 92.06 -25.63
CA LYS A 6 40.10 91.94 -24.65
C LYS A 6 38.74 91.67 -25.31
N ILE A 7 38.53 92.13 -26.54
CA ILE A 7 37.27 91.93 -27.27
C ILE A 7 37.20 90.51 -27.85
N LEU A 8 38.33 89.95 -28.30
CA LEU A 8 38.38 88.58 -28.84
C LEU A 8 38.11 87.52 -27.77
N CYS A 9 38.58 87.71 -26.52
CA CYS A 9 38.28 86.80 -25.41
C CYS A 9 36.82 86.84 -24.94
N ILE A 10 36.14 87.99 -25.04
CA ILE A 10 34.74 88.12 -24.63
C ILE A 10 33.80 87.50 -25.67
N VAL A 11 34.10 87.66 -26.97
CA VAL A 11 33.29 87.05 -28.05
C VAL A 11 33.48 85.52 -28.10
N PHE A 12 34.68 84.99 -27.84
CA PHE A 12 34.91 83.55 -27.75
C PHE A 12 34.26 82.91 -26.50
N GLY A 13 34.21 83.63 -25.38
CA GLY A 13 33.55 83.17 -24.14
C GLY A 13 32.03 83.03 -24.26
N ILE A 14 31.37 83.93 -25.02
CA ILE A 14 29.91 83.91 -25.18
C ILE A 14 29.46 82.81 -26.17
N ILE A 15 30.25 82.52 -27.21
CA ILE A 15 29.95 81.45 -28.17
C ILE A 15 30.15 80.06 -27.54
N ILE A 16 31.14 79.89 -26.65
CA ILE A 16 31.36 78.64 -25.92
C ILE A 16 30.28 78.45 -24.83
N ALA A 17 29.84 79.50 -24.15
CA ALA A 17 28.77 79.42 -23.16
C ALA A 17 27.38 79.12 -23.76
N ALA A 18 27.08 79.63 -24.96
CA ALA A 18 25.82 79.33 -25.66
C ALA A 18 25.81 77.93 -26.30
N GLY A 19 26.97 77.42 -26.77
CA GLY A 19 27.11 76.05 -27.28
C GLY A 19 27.02 74.98 -26.18
N LEU A 20 27.55 75.27 -24.99
CA LEU A 20 27.45 74.35 -23.84
C LEU A 20 26.05 74.30 -23.22
N LEU A 21 25.26 75.37 -23.29
CA LEU A 21 23.88 75.34 -22.79
C LEU A 21 22.92 74.58 -23.72
N TYR A 22 23.18 74.55 -25.04
CA TYR A 22 22.38 73.79 -26.01
C TYR A 22 22.72 72.28 -26.01
N ALA A 23 23.98 71.93 -25.73
CA ALA A 23 24.42 70.54 -25.55
C ALA A 23 23.95 69.91 -24.22
N VAL A 24 23.67 70.73 -23.19
CA VAL A 24 23.14 70.25 -21.89
C VAL A 24 21.61 70.13 -21.86
N LEU A 25 20.90 70.69 -22.85
CA LEU A 25 19.43 70.60 -22.96
C LEU A 25 18.91 69.58 -23.99
N THR A 26 19.79 68.86 -24.69
CA THR A 26 19.39 67.85 -25.70
C THR A 26 19.85 66.42 -25.42
N PHE A 27 20.48 66.19 -24.27
CA PHE A 27 20.72 64.85 -23.72
C PHE A 27 20.30 64.83 -22.26
N ILE A 28 18.98 64.85 -22.03
CA ILE A 28 18.44 64.09 -20.91
C ILE A 28 18.33 62.68 -21.50
N PRO A 29 19.20 61.74 -21.14
CA PRO A 29 18.88 60.34 -21.38
C PRO A 29 17.56 60.13 -20.65
N ASP A 30 16.54 59.68 -21.37
CA ASP A 30 15.34 59.17 -20.74
C ASP A 30 15.81 57.97 -19.90
N TYR A 31 16.17 58.20 -18.64
CA TYR A 31 16.46 57.16 -17.65
C TYR A 31 15.12 56.57 -17.21
N ARG A 32 14.31 56.13 -18.18
CA ARG A 32 13.49 54.95 -18.02
C ARG A 32 14.39 53.77 -18.38
N THR A 33 15.22 53.37 -17.43
CA THR A 33 15.54 51.94 -17.34
C THR A 33 14.19 51.25 -17.12
N GLU A 34 13.56 50.81 -18.22
CA GLU A 34 12.46 49.84 -18.17
C GLU A 34 12.89 48.74 -17.20
N SER A 35 12.08 48.53 -16.15
CA SER A 35 12.25 47.39 -15.26
C SER A 35 11.90 46.15 -16.07
N ARG A 36 12.87 45.61 -16.81
CA ARG A 36 12.62 44.52 -17.77
C ARG A 36 12.28 43.18 -17.09
N THR A 37 12.26 43.11 -15.78
CA THR A 37 12.29 41.84 -15.04
C THR A 37 11.10 41.57 -14.13
N PHE A 38 10.12 42.47 -13.97
CA PHE A 38 8.89 42.15 -13.22
C PHE A 38 8.00 41.18 -14.02
N ARG A 39 8.14 39.87 -13.76
CA ARG A 39 7.47 38.81 -14.53
C ARG A 39 6.84 37.74 -13.63
N PRO A 40 5.70 37.15 -14.04
CA PRO A 40 5.09 36.04 -13.31
C PRO A 40 5.73 34.71 -13.73
N LEU A 41 5.94 33.83 -12.75
CA LEU A 41 6.51 32.49 -12.87
C LEU A 41 5.93 31.56 -11.80
N ASP A 42 6.30 30.28 -11.80
CA ASP A 42 5.86 29.28 -10.81
C ASP A 42 4.33 29.22 -10.75
N LEU A 43 3.73 28.93 -11.90
CA LEU A 43 2.29 28.89 -12.09
C LEU A 43 1.71 27.66 -11.40
N ARG A 44 0.72 27.86 -10.53
CA ARG A 44 0.07 26.77 -9.79
C ARG A 44 -1.44 26.82 -9.89
N VAL A 45 -2.05 25.64 -10.02
CA VAL A 45 -3.50 25.45 -9.88
C VAL A 45 -3.74 24.62 -8.64
N ASN A 46 -4.55 25.12 -7.69
CA ASN A 46 -4.75 24.48 -6.38
C ASN A 46 -3.42 24.06 -5.72
N TYR A 47 -2.42 24.95 -5.75
CA TYR A 47 -1.07 24.75 -5.21
C TYR A 47 -0.20 23.71 -5.92
N ARG A 48 -0.67 23.12 -7.03
CA ARG A 48 0.03 22.08 -7.79
C ARG A 48 0.50 22.59 -9.15
N ASP A 49 1.60 22.03 -9.62
CA ASP A 49 2.05 22.20 -11.00
C ASP A 49 1.25 21.27 -11.91
N ASP A 50 0.75 21.81 -13.02
CA ASP A 50 0.00 21.12 -14.07
C ASP A 50 -0.89 19.93 -13.63
N PRO A 51 -1.80 20.10 -12.66
CA PRO A 51 -2.46 18.97 -12.00
C PRO A 51 -3.44 18.23 -12.93
N VAL A 52 -3.48 16.90 -12.81
CA VAL A 52 -4.45 16.02 -13.49
C VAL A 52 -5.53 15.58 -12.52
N GLY A 53 -6.80 15.73 -12.91
CA GLY A 53 -7.94 15.31 -12.10
C GLY A 53 -8.30 16.28 -10.96
N THR A 54 -7.99 17.57 -11.13
CA THR A 54 -8.19 18.59 -10.10
C THR A 54 -9.68 18.81 -9.77
N ASP A 55 -9.96 18.97 -8.48
CA ASP A 55 -11.30 19.29 -7.98
C ASP A 55 -11.79 20.66 -8.51
N LEU A 56 -13.00 20.67 -9.04
CA LEU A 56 -13.62 21.84 -9.65
C LEU A 56 -14.31 22.77 -8.64
N ARG A 57 -14.55 22.32 -7.41
CA ARG A 57 -15.35 23.07 -6.42
C ARG A 57 -14.69 24.39 -6.00
N GLU A 58 -13.35 24.43 -5.92
CA GLU A 58 -12.58 25.60 -5.50
C GLU A 58 -11.30 25.79 -6.34
N LEU A 59 -11.45 25.87 -7.67
CA LEU A 59 -10.31 26.04 -8.57
C LEU A 59 -9.67 27.43 -8.40
N THR A 60 -8.38 27.46 -8.02
CA THR A 60 -7.62 28.67 -7.76
C THR A 60 -6.31 28.69 -8.54
N PHE A 61 -5.89 29.88 -8.96
CA PHE A 61 -4.62 30.16 -9.63
C PHE A 61 -3.69 30.93 -8.71
N SER A 62 -2.42 30.54 -8.69
CA SER A 62 -1.35 31.25 -7.99
C SER A 62 -0.14 31.41 -8.89
N TRP A 63 0.59 32.51 -8.74
CA TRP A 63 1.86 32.76 -9.40
C TRP A 63 2.77 33.56 -8.47
N ARG A 64 4.08 33.36 -8.64
CA ARG A 64 5.08 34.20 -8.01
C ARG A 64 5.57 35.24 -9.01
N SER A 65 5.82 36.46 -8.55
CA SER A 65 6.49 37.48 -9.35
C SER A 65 7.95 37.59 -8.96
N GLU A 66 8.83 37.69 -9.95
CA GLU A 66 10.26 37.95 -9.79
C GLU A 66 10.59 39.33 -10.33
N SER A 67 11.59 40.01 -9.75
CA SER A 67 12.17 41.24 -10.31
C SER A 67 13.58 41.45 -9.78
N GLU A 68 14.44 42.08 -10.60
CA GLU A 68 15.76 42.55 -10.20
C GLU A 68 15.72 43.90 -9.47
N THR A 69 14.57 44.59 -9.49
CA THR A 69 14.40 45.90 -8.86
C THR A 69 13.66 45.78 -7.53
N ASN A 70 14.17 46.44 -6.49
CA ASN A 70 13.53 46.47 -5.18
C ASN A 70 12.29 47.37 -5.18
N GLY A 71 11.27 47.00 -4.39
CA GLY A 71 10.06 47.79 -4.20
C GLY A 71 9.04 47.71 -5.35
N MET A 72 9.22 46.76 -6.27
CA MET A 72 8.23 46.45 -7.30
C MET A 72 7.00 45.78 -6.69
N PHE A 73 5.81 46.11 -7.20
CA PHE A 73 4.58 45.44 -6.79
C PHE A 73 3.60 45.29 -7.96
N GLN A 74 2.77 44.26 -7.90
CA GLN A 74 1.69 44.06 -8.86
C GLN A 74 0.57 45.06 -8.61
N SER A 75 0.14 45.77 -9.66
CA SER A 75 -1.03 46.66 -9.61
C SER A 75 -2.28 46.03 -10.23
N ALA A 76 -2.11 45.09 -11.14
CA ALA A 76 -3.19 44.35 -11.80
C ALA A 76 -2.73 43.02 -12.36
N TYR A 77 -3.69 42.14 -12.67
CA TYR A 77 -3.45 40.90 -13.41
C TYR A 77 -4.51 40.68 -14.50
N ARG A 78 -4.23 39.73 -15.40
CA ARG A 78 -5.18 39.14 -16.35
C ARG A 78 -4.87 37.66 -16.51
N ILE A 79 -5.85 36.81 -16.23
CA ILE A 79 -5.77 35.37 -16.46
C ILE A 79 -6.55 35.04 -17.71
N VAL A 80 -5.93 34.29 -18.62
CA VAL A 80 -6.59 33.72 -19.79
C VAL A 80 -6.53 32.21 -19.68
N VAL A 81 -7.67 31.55 -19.80
CA VAL A 81 -7.80 30.08 -19.85
C VAL A 81 -8.32 29.67 -21.23
N SER A 82 -7.81 28.58 -21.78
CA SER A 82 -8.10 28.05 -23.12
C SER A 82 -8.22 26.53 -23.08
N GLU A 83 -9.01 25.96 -23.99
CA GLU A 83 -9.04 24.50 -24.23
C GLU A 83 -7.92 24.05 -25.19
N ARG A 84 -7.10 25.00 -25.67
CA ARG A 84 -6.04 24.77 -26.64
C ARG A 84 -4.72 25.38 -26.19
N PRO A 85 -3.59 24.69 -26.42
CA PRO A 85 -2.27 25.18 -26.00
C PRO A 85 -1.83 26.44 -26.77
N ASP A 86 -2.41 26.73 -27.93
CA ASP A 86 -2.09 27.94 -28.70
C ASP A 86 -2.70 29.23 -28.12
N MET A 87 -3.55 29.11 -27.10
CA MET A 87 -4.23 30.21 -26.40
C MET A 87 -5.05 31.16 -27.30
N LYS A 88 -5.29 30.80 -28.58
CA LYS A 88 -5.94 31.72 -29.54
C LYS A 88 -7.43 31.93 -29.28
N LYS A 89 -8.07 30.96 -28.63
CA LYS A 89 -9.48 31.01 -28.28
C LYS A 89 -9.61 30.87 -26.77
N SER A 90 -9.90 31.97 -26.10
CA SER A 90 -10.16 31.94 -24.66
C SER A 90 -11.46 31.21 -24.35
N TYR A 91 -11.38 30.31 -23.38
CA TYR A 91 -12.52 29.74 -22.66
C TYR A 91 -12.98 30.70 -21.57
N TRP A 92 -12.02 31.33 -20.88
CA TRP A 92 -12.23 32.41 -19.92
C TRP A 92 -11.11 33.44 -20.04
N ASP A 93 -11.46 34.69 -19.77
CA ASP A 93 -10.55 35.82 -19.76
C ASP A 93 -11.04 36.76 -18.65
N SER A 94 -10.22 36.96 -17.62
CA SER A 94 -10.59 37.84 -16.51
C SER A 94 -10.67 39.32 -16.93
N GLY A 95 -10.12 39.67 -18.10
CA GLY A 95 -9.75 41.05 -18.40
C GLY A 95 -8.66 41.54 -17.44
N LYS A 96 -8.33 42.83 -17.52
CA LYS A 96 -7.41 43.45 -16.55
C LYS A 96 -8.18 43.69 -15.24
N VAL A 97 -7.76 42.99 -14.19
CA VAL A 97 -8.31 43.12 -12.83
C VAL A 97 -7.34 43.93 -11.99
N SER A 98 -7.76 45.11 -11.53
CA SER A 98 -6.98 45.93 -10.59
C SER A 98 -6.95 45.27 -9.21
N SER A 99 -5.85 44.58 -8.92
CA SER A 99 -5.64 43.81 -7.69
C SER A 99 -4.16 43.46 -7.54
N ASP A 100 -3.68 43.49 -6.30
CA ASP A 100 -2.36 43.05 -5.89
C ASP A 100 -2.30 41.54 -5.54
N LEU A 101 -3.44 40.84 -5.59
CA LEU A 101 -3.51 39.40 -5.34
C LEU A 101 -2.76 38.62 -6.42
N SER A 102 -1.89 37.71 -5.99
CA SER A 102 -1.15 36.79 -6.87
C SER A 102 -1.26 35.33 -6.42
N ALA A 103 -1.99 35.05 -5.34
CA ALA A 103 -2.18 33.71 -4.80
C ALA A 103 -3.67 33.46 -4.56
N CYS A 104 -4.08 32.20 -4.77
CA CYS A 104 -5.44 31.73 -4.54
C CYS A 104 -6.52 32.53 -5.29
N VAL A 105 -6.18 33.01 -6.49
CA VAL A 105 -7.11 33.78 -7.33
C VAL A 105 -8.14 32.82 -7.93
N ALA A 106 -9.39 32.94 -7.48
CA ALA A 106 -10.47 32.05 -7.90
C ALA A 106 -10.75 32.15 -9.41
N TYR A 107 -11.04 31.00 -10.02
CA TYR A 107 -11.56 30.96 -11.37
C TYR A 107 -12.93 31.66 -11.47
N GLY A 108 -13.03 32.68 -12.32
CA GLY A 108 -14.23 33.49 -12.49
C GLY A 108 -15.01 33.22 -13.78
N GLY A 109 -14.69 32.13 -14.49
CA GLY A 109 -15.30 31.81 -15.77
C GLY A 109 -16.57 30.98 -15.66
N ARG A 110 -17.09 30.57 -16.83
CA ARG A 110 -18.21 29.62 -16.90
C ARG A 110 -17.80 28.25 -16.39
N MET A 111 -18.74 27.43 -15.95
CA MET A 111 -18.49 26.07 -15.46
C MET A 111 -17.55 25.29 -16.41
N LEU A 112 -16.46 24.77 -15.85
CA LEU A 112 -15.50 23.93 -16.56
C LEU A 112 -16.13 22.57 -16.85
N GLN A 113 -15.76 21.97 -17.97
CA GLN A 113 -16.20 20.61 -18.30
C GLN A 113 -15.36 19.61 -17.51
N PRO A 114 -15.95 18.51 -17.00
CA PRO A 114 -15.17 17.41 -16.41
C PRO A 114 -14.29 16.74 -17.47
N GLU A 115 -13.24 16.05 -17.04
CA GLU A 115 -12.37 15.24 -17.91
C GLU A 115 -11.79 16.04 -19.09
N THR A 116 -11.49 17.32 -18.84
CA THR A 116 -11.07 18.27 -19.89
C THR A 116 -9.78 18.94 -19.48
N LYS A 117 -8.80 18.94 -20.39
CA LYS A 117 -7.55 19.67 -20.22
C LYS A 117 -7.72 21.13 -20.64
N TYR A 118 -7.31 22.03 -19.76
CA TYR A 118 -7.25 23.46 -19.98
C TYR A 118 -5.80 23.96 -19.88
N TYR A 119 -5.53 25.05 -20.58
CA TYR A 119 -4.27 25.77 -20.58
C TYR A 119 -4.53 27.18 -20.07
N TRP A 120 -3.58 27.75 -19.35
CA TRP A 120 -3.73 29.09 -18.80
C TRP A 120 -2.43 29.88 -18.82
N GLN A 121 -2.59 31.19 -18.93
CA GLN A 121 -1.50 32.15 -18.91
C GLN A 121 -1.93 33.35 -18.08
N VAL A 122 -0.99 33.93 -17.32
CA VAL A 122 -1.22 35.14 -16.55
C VAL A 122 -0.38 36.29 -17.12
N THR A 123 -0.99 37.46 -17.24
CA THR A 123 -0.30 38.74 -17.44
C THR A 123 -0.40 39.56 -16.19
N VAL A 124 0.71 40.14 -15.74
CA VAL A 124 0.76 41.03 -14.57
C VAL A 124 1.18 42.43 -14.99
N TRP A 125 0.65 43.44 -14.32
CA TRP A 125 1.06 44.85 -14.44
C TRP A 125 1.77 45.29 -13.18
N ASP A 126 2.83 46.08 -13.31
CA ASP A 126 3.53 46.70 -12.21
C ASP A 126 2.92 48.06 -11.81
N GLN A 127 3.55 48.77 -10.87
CA GLN A 127 3.11 50.09 -10.43
C GLN A 127 3.21 51.21 -11.47
N ASN A 128 3.94 50.99 -12.58
CA ASN A 128 4.13 51.94 -13.67
C ASN A 128 3.19 51.66 -14.86
N ASP A 129 2.28 50.70 -14.69
CA ASP A 129 1.40 50.18 -15.74
C ASP A 129 2.13 49.42 -16.86
N GLU A 130 3.38 49.02 -16.62
CA GLU A 130 4.12 48.11 -17.50
C GLU A 130 3.67 46.67 -17.25
N TYR A 131 3.52 45.88 -18.32
CA TYR A 131 3.01 44.51 -18.21
C TYR A 131 3.92 43.45 -18.82
N ARG A 132 3.81 42.24 -18.28
CA ARG A 132 4.46 41.03 -18.75
C ARG A 132 3.55 39.82 -18.57
N ALA A 133 3.50 38.97 -19.60
CA ALA A 133 2.88 37.65 -19.50
C ALA A 133 3.88 36.63 -18.98
N SER A 134 3.39 35.55 -18.36
CA SER A 134 4.21 34.39 -18.06
C SER A 134 4.77 33.81 -19.35
N GLU A 135 6.06 33.46 -19.35
CA GLU A 135 6.69 32.79 -20.48
C GLU A 135 6.12 31.38 -20.65
N GLU A 136 5.88 30.71 -19.53
CA GLU A 136 5.25 29.41 -19.47
C GLU A 136 3.72 29.52 -19.58
N ILE A 137 3.13 28.53 -20.22
CA ILE A 137 1.69 28.27 -20.25
C ILE A 137 1.47 27.10 -19.32
N GLY A 138 0.82 27.34 -18.19
CA GLY A 138 0.41 26.27 -17.29
C GLY A 138 -0.78 25.50 -17.86
N SER A 139 -1.04 24.33 -17.32
CA SER A 139 -2.20 23.52 -17.66
C SER A 139 -2.88 22.95 -16.41
N PHE A 140 -4.08 22.43 -16.57
CA PHE A 140 -4.73 21.59 -15.57
C PHE A 140 -5.78 20.73 -16.26
N GLU A 141 -6.02 19.53 -15.74
CA GLU A 141 -7.08 18.64 -16.21
C GLU A 141 -8.12 18.48 -15.09
N THR A 142 -9.38 18.64 -15.44
CA THR A 142 -10.48 18.58 -14.49
C THR A 142 -10.79 17.14 -14.08
N CYS A 143 -11.33 16.98 -12.87
CA CYS A 143 -11.68 15.67 -12.31
C CYS A 143 -12.68 14.88 -13.17
N ALA A 144 -12.78 13.56 -12.90
CA ALA A 144 -13.77 12.69 -13.51
C ALA A 144 -15.20 13.26 -13.42
N ASP A 145 -16.01 12.99 -14.44
CA ASP A 145 -17.44 13.21 -14.40
C ASP A 145 -18.05 12.19 -13.43
N SER A 146 -18.59 12.65 -12.31
CA SER A 146 -19.15 11.78 -11.26
C SER A 146 -20.20 10.82 -11.80
N ALA A 147 -21.06 11.27 -12.71
CA ALA A 147 -22.10 10.41 -13.30
C ALA A 147 -21.53 9.34 -14.25
N LYS A 148 -20.34 9.56 -14.83
CA LYS A 148 -19.63 8.53 -15.59
C LYS A 148 -18.81 7.62 -14.67
N LEU A 149 -18.22 8.16 -13.61
CA LEU A 149 -17.46 7.38 -12.62
C LEU A 149 -18.35 6.37 -11.89
N GLU A 150 -19.58 6.77 -11.54
CA GLU A 150 -20.59 5.92 -10.89
C GLU A 150 -21.06 4.74 -11.77
N LYS A 151 -20.74 4.72 -13.07
CA LYS A 151 -20.97 3.53 -13.92
C LYS A 151 -19.99 2.40 -13.61
N ALA A 152 -18.79 2.73 -13.12
CA ALA A 152 -17.89 1.75 -12.57
C ALA A 152 -18.42 1.31 -11.20
N GLN A 153 -18.33 0.02 -10.92
CA GLN A 153 -18.84 -0.54 -9.68
C GLN A 153 -17.66 -0.96 -8.81
N PHE A 154 -17.80 -0.81 -7.48
CA PHE A 154 -16.86 -1.46 -6.58
C PHE A 154 -16.97 -2.98 -6.77
N ILE A 155 -15.82 -3.63 -6.97
CA ILE A 155 -15.71 -5.08 -7.06
C ILE A 155 -14.97 -5.60 -5.83
N ALA A 156 -15.39 -6.77 -5.33
CA ALA A 156 -14.75 -7.45 -4.21
C ALA A 156 -14.68 -8.95 -4.47
N GLU A 157 -14.00 -9.67 -3.58
CA GLU A 157 -13.94 -11.13 -3.61
C GLU A 157 -15.34 -11.73 -3.55
N TYR A 158 -15.60 -12.70 -4.43
CA TYR A 158 -16.81 -13.51 -4.37
C TYR A 158 -16.55 -14.70 -3.45
N GLU A 159 -17.30 -14.81 -2.36
CA GLU A 159 -17.40 -16.03 -1.59
C GLU A 159 -18.69 -16.77 -1.99
N GLU A 160 -18.53 -17.97 -2.54
CA GLU A 160 -19.63 -18.93 -2.67
C GLU A 160 -20.05 -19.31 -1.24
N SER A 161 -21.16 -18.81 -0.70
CA SER A 161 -21.50 -19.16 0.69
C SER A 161 -22.97 -19.32 1.06
N GLU A 162 -23.96 -19.06 0.19
CA GLU A 162 -25.32 -18.87 0.74
C GLU A 162 -26.24 -20.11 0.78
N ASP A 163 -25.87 -21.26 0.21
CA ASP A 163 -26.79 -22.39 0.10
C ASP A 163 -26.21 -23.76 0.51
N VAL A 164 -25.31 -23.83 1.50
CA VAL A 164 -24.83 -25.14 1.99
C VAL A 164 -25.93 -25.88 2.74
N LYS A 165 -26.19 -27.12 2.34
CA LYS A 165 -27.17 -28.01 2.98
C LYS A 165 -26.52 -29.03 3.92
N GLU A 166 -25.38 -29.58 3.52
CA GLU A 166 -24.61 -30.50 4.35
C GLU A 166 -23.14 -30.44 3.95
N TYR A 167 -22.25 -30.74 4.90
CA TYR A 167 -20.84 -30.94 4.61
C TYR A 167 -20.25 -32.13 5.36
N THR A 168 -19.16 -32.67 4.82
CA THR A 168 -18.33 -33.69 5.44
C THR A 168 -16.87 -33.28 5.35
N ILE A 169 -16.11 -33.48 6.43
CA ILE A 169 -14.65 -33.38 6.49
C ILE A 169 -14.12 -34.76 6.91
N GLU A 170 -13.20 -35.35 6.15
CA GLU A 170 -12.64 -36.68 6.43
C GLU A 170 -11.13 -36.66 6.27
N PHE A 171 -10.41 -37.34 7.17
CA PHE A 171 -8.96 -37.50 7.11
C PHE A 171 -8.48 -38.62 8.04
N ASP A 172 -7.28 -39.11 7.79
CA ASP A 172 -6.54 -39.96 8.72
C ASP A 172 -5.59 -39.10 9.56
N ALA A 173 -5.51 -39.39 10.86
CA ALA A 173 -4.71 -38.62 11.80
C ALA A 173 -3.75 -39.50 12.59
N SER A 174 -2.60 -38.93 12.98
CA SER A 174 -1.70 -39.53 13.96
C SER A 174 -1.12 -38.47 14.88
N ILE A 175 -1.37 -38.59 16.18
CA ILE A 175 -0.84 -37.66 17.19
C ILE A 175 0.59 -38.07 17.51
N ARG A 176 1.54 -37.14 17.33
CA ARG A 176 2.98 -37.34 17.58
C ARG A 176 3.41 -36.74 18.91
N SER A 177 2.75 -35.67 19.33
CA SER A 177 2.95 -35.01 20.61
C SER A 177 1.64 -34.34 21.01
N GLU A 178 1.27 -34.51 22.26
CA GLU A 178 0.14 -33.90 22.93
C GLU A 178 -1.27 -34.10 22.33
N ALA A 179 -1.61 -33.36 21.28
CA ALA A 179 -2.96 -33.33 20.74
C ALA A 179 -3.02 -32.97 19.23
N LEU A 180 -4.22 -33.08 18.67
CA LEU A 180 -4.62 -32.56 17.37
C LEU A 180 -5.88 -31.70 17.54
N GLY A 181 -5.83 -30.42 17.21
CA GLY A 181 -7.00 -29.54 17.22
C GLY A 181 -7.64 -29.38 15.84
N LEU A 182 -8.86 -29.89 15.65
CA LEU A 182 -9.69 -29.67 14.46
C LEU A 182 -10.65 -28.50 14.69
N MET A 183 -10.51 -27.43 13.93
CA MET A 183 -11.39 -26.26 13.93
C MET A 183 -12.58 -26.49 13.00
N LEU A 184 -13.78 -26.15 13.45
CA LEU A 184 -15.03 -26.20 12.69
C LEU A 184 -15.79 -24.88 12.86
N ASP A 185 -16.57 -24.52 11.84
CA ASP A 185 -17.35 -23.27 11.80
C ASP A 185 -16.54 -22.01 12.17
N ALA A 186 -15.28 -21.97 11.76
CA ALA A 186 -14.38 -20.87 12.06
C ALA A 186 -14.76 -19.60 11.29
N ARG A 187 -14.90 -18.48 12.00
CA ARG A 187 -15.13 -17.15 11.41
C ARG A 187 -13.90 -16.26 11.45
N ASN A 188 -13.16 -16.41 12.52
CA ASN A 188 -11.93 -15.71 12.82
C ASN A 188 -11.21 -16.53 13.93
N ASP A 189 -10.05 -16.05 14.36
CA ASP A 189 -9.21 -16.68 15.39
C ASP A 189 -9.79 -16.62 16.82
N SER A 190 -11.05 -16.18 16.98
CA SER A 190 -11.73 -15.99 18.27
C SER A 190 -13.17 -16.54 18.30
N ASP A 191 -13.70 -16.97 17.16
CA ASP A 191 -15.06 -17.51 17.00
C ASP A 191 -15.02 -18.79 16.15
N TYR A 192 -14.95 -19.93 16.83
CA TYR A 192 -14.89 -21.26 16.20
C TYR A 192 -15.23 -22.35 17.20
N LEU A 193 -15.50 -23.55 16.69
CA LEU A 193 -15.59 -24.76 17.49
C LEU A 193 -14.28 -25.55 17.33
N LEU A 194 -13.77 -26.16 18.40
CA LEU A 194 -12.51 -26.93 18.38
C LEU A 194 -12.72 -28.33 18.96
N TRP A 195 -12.49 -29.35 18.13
CA TRP A 195 -12.36 -30.74 18.56
C TRP A 195 -10.89 -31.04 18.72
N GLN A 196 -10.42 -30.96 19.97
CA GLN A 196 -9.06 -31.34 20.33
C GLN A 196 -9.02 -32.82 20.73
N PHE A 197 -8.39 -33.64 19.90
CA PHE A 197 -8.08 -35.03 20.20
C PHE A 197 -6.79 -35.08 21.02
N ASN A 198 -6.86 -35.45 22.30
CA ASN A 198 -5.77 -35.29 23.28
C ASN A 198 -5.33 -36.63 23.88
N ILE A 199 -4.01 -36.81 24.08
CA ILE A 199 -3.42 -38.01 24.71
C ILE A 199 -2.60 -37.70 25.97
N VAL A 200 -1.98 -36.50 26.12
CA VAL A 200 -0.95 -36.19 27.16
C VAL A 200 -1.30 -36.67 28.54
N GLU A 201 -2.49 -36.30 29.00
CA GLU A 201 -2.82 -36.41 30.42
C GLU A 201 -3.24 -37.83 30.81
N HIS A 202 -3.62 -38.66 29.83
CA HIS A 202 -4.34 -39.90 30.08
C HIS A 202 -3.70 -41.14 29.43
N GLY A 203 -2.77 -40.96 28.48
CA GLY A 203 -2.12 -42.07 27.75
C GLY A 203 -3.04 -42.80 26.77
N ARG A 204 -4.26 -42.29 26.57
CA ARG A 204 -5.30 -42.80 25.66
C ARG A 204 -6.11 -41.62 25.12
N LEU A 205 -6.84 -41.82 24.03
CA LEU A 205 -7.53 -40.75 23.33
C LEU A 205 -8.75 -40.18 24.10
N TYR A 206 -8.70 -38.88 24.36
CA TYR A 206 -9.82 -38.07 24.85
C TYR A 206 -10.23 -37.05 23.79
N LEU A 207 -11.50 -36.65 23.83
CA LEU A 207 -11.99 -35.51 23.07
C LEU A 207 -12.22 -34.32 24.01
N ARG A 208 -11.50 -33.23 23.77
CA ARG A 208 -11.71 -31.92 24.37
C ARG A 208 -12.46 -31.04 23.38
N LYS A 209 -13.70 -30.71 23.68
CA LYS A 209 -14.55 -29.84 22.86
C LYS A 209 -14.46 -28.43 23.42
N HIS A 210 -13.97 -27.50 22.61
CA HIS A 210 -14.03 -26.08 22.92
C HIS A 210 -15.05 -25.37 22.05
N VAL A 211 -15.80 -24.44 22.65
CA VAL A 211 -16.63 -23.48 21.93
C VAL A 211 -16.04 -22.11 22.20
N PHE A 212 -15.36 -21.53 21.21
CA PHE A 212 -14.79 -20.20 21.28
C PHE A 212 -15.81 -19.16 20.80
N SER A 213 -16.00 -18.11 21.59
CA SER A 213 -16.86 -16.98 21.23
C SER A 213 -16.31 -15.68 21.80
N GLY A 214 -16.01 -14.72 20.92
CA GLY A 214 -15.45 -13.42 21.27
C GLY A 214 -14.13 -13.50 22.06
N GLY A 215 -13.34 -14.57 21.83
CA GLY A 215 -12.08 -14.83 22.52
C GLY A 215 -12.20 -15.52 23.90
N GLY A 216 -13.41 -15.71 24.41
CA GLY A 216 -13.68 -16.62 25.54
C GLY A 216 -13.96 -18.04 25.05
N TYR A 217 -13.88 -19.05 25.94
CA TYR A 217 -14.25 -20.42 25.58
C TYR A 217 -14.90 -21.22 26.71
N THR A 218 -15.74 -22.19 26.33
CA THR A 218 -16.15 -23.30 27.21
C THR A 218 -15.41 -24.57 26.81
N LEU A 219 -15.11 -25.44 27.77
CA LEU A 219 -14.43 -26.72 27.55
C LEU A 219 -15.23 -27.87 28.16
N GLU A 220 -15.47 -28.90 27.37
CA GLU A 220 -15.94 -30.22 27.82
C GLU A 220 -14.90 -31.28 27.43
N GLU A 221 -14.50 -32.14 28.37
CA GLU A 221 -13.58 -33.25 28.12
C GLU A 221 -14.32 -34.59 28.29
N VAL A 222 -14.18 -35.48 27.30
CA VAL A 222 -14.85 -36.78 27.26
C VAL A 222 -13.85 -37.88 26.92
N ASP A 223 -13.85 -38.94 27.73
CA ASP A 223 -13.13 -40.18 27.40
C ASP A 223 -13.84 -40.89 26.24
N ILE A 224 -13.18 -40.96 25.09
CA ILE A 224 -13.72 -41.60 23.87
C ILE A 224 -13.09 -42.96 23.58
N SER A 225 -12.16 -43.45 24.41
CA SER A 225 -11.41 -44.68 24.18
C SER A 225 -12.31 -45.90 23.88
N ASN A 226 -13.39 -46.06 24.63
CA ASN A 226 -14.35 -47.16 24.44
C ASN A 226 -15.27 -47.01 23.21
N LYS A 227 -15.29 -45.83 22.59
CA LYS A 227 -16.11 -45.52 21.42
C LYS A 227 -15.32 -45.62 20.10
N CYS A 228 -13.99 -45.59 20.16
CA CYS A 228 -13.12 -45.59 18.97
C CYS A 228 -12.91 -46.97 18.32
N GLY A 229 -13.48 -48.04 18.88
CA GLY A 229 -13.27 -49.42 18.41
C GLY A 229 -11.94 -50.06 18.84
N GLY A 230 -11.19 -49.41 19.74
CA GLY A 230 -9.91 -49.86 20.29
C GLY A 230 -9.18 -48.72 21.01
N GLU A 231 -8.12 -49.03 21.77
CA GLU A 231 -7.23 -48.00 22.33
C GLU A 231 -6.39 -47.36 21.22
N ILE A 232 -6.28 -46.04 21.25
CA ILE A 232 -5.47 -45.24 20.33
C ILE A 232 -4.46 -44.46 21.17
N GLY A 233 -3.16 -44.70 20.92
CA GLY A 233 -2.05 -44.05 21.58
C GLY A 233 -1.25 -43.13 20.67
N TYR A 234 -0.11 -42.65 21.17
CA TYR A 234 0.83 -41.88 20.35
C TYR A 234 1.36 -42.72 19.21
N GLY A 235 1.37 -42.14 18.02
CA GLY A 235 1.90 -42.82 16.84
C GLY A 235 0.85 -43.54 16.00
N ASP A 236 -0.23 -44.00 16.63
CA ASP A 236 -1.29 -44.76 15.97
C ASP A 236 -2.09 -43.90 14.99
N THR A 237 -2.50 -44.52 13.89
CA THR A 237 -3.36 -43.89 12.89
C THR A 237 -4.81 -44.20 13.15
N PHE A 238 -5.67 -43.17 13.10
CA PHE A 238 -7.11 -43.30 13.24
C PHE A 238 -7.83 -42.39 12.24
N HIS A 239 -8.98 -42.86 11.77
CA HIS A 239 -9.78 -42.13 10.80
C HIS A 239 -10.76 -41.20 11.52
N VAL A 240 -10.78 -39.93 11.12
CA VAL A 240 -11.72 -38.92 11.62
C VAL A 240 -12.66 -38.53 10.49
N ALA A 241 -13.96 -38.55 10.76
CA ALA A 241 -14.96 -37.95 9.89
C ALA A 241 -15.86 -37.02 10.71
N VAL A 242 -16.16 -35.85 10.17
CA VAL A 242 -17.12 -34.90 10.73
C VAL A 242 -18.19 -34.65 9.70
N LYS A 243 -19.46 -34.80 10.09
CA LYS A 243 -20.61 -34.56 9.23
C LYS A 243 -21.51 -33.52 9.86
N SER A 244 -21.99 -32.59 9.05
CA SER A 244 -22.94 -31.57 9.48
C SER A 244 -24.07 -31.45 8.49
N ASP A 245 -25.30 -31.42 9.00
CA ASP A 245 -26.53 -31.13 8.27
C ASP A 245 -27.01 -29.69 8.49
N MET A 246 -26.11 -28.84 8.99
CA MET A 246 -26.34 -27.44 9.37
C MET A 246 -27.08 -27.23 10.69
N ASP A 247 -27.65 -28.26 11.31
CA ASP A 247 -28.22 -28.19 12.67
C ASP A 247 -27.27 -28.81 13.70
N ASP A 248 -26.70 -29.97 13.39
CA ASP A 248 -25.80 -30.72 14.27
C ASP A 248 -24.45 -31.02 13.60
N VAL A 249 -23.39 -31.06 14.40
CA VAL A 249 -22.08 -31.61 14.02
C VAL A 249 -21.91 -32.98 14.65
N VAL A 250 -21.81 -34.02 13.82
CA VAL A 250 -21.59 -35.41 14.25
C VAL A 250 -20.14 -35.80 13.95
N THR A 251 -19.40 -36.19 14.99
CA THR A 251 -18.01 -36.61 14.87
C THR A 251 -17.90 -38.13 14.97
N TYR A 252 -17.12 -38.70 14.07
CA TYR A 252 -16.83 -40.13 13.97
C TYR A 252 -15.33 -40.37 14.14
N VAL A 253 -14.99 -41.44 14.86
CA VAL A 253 -13.63 -42.01 14.88
C VAL A 253 -13.71 -43.47 14.50
N ASN A 254 -12.92 -43.88 13.50
CA ASN A 254 -12.93 -45.23 12.93
C ASN A 254 -14.35 -45.73 12.56
N GLY A 255 -15.19 -44.82 12.05
CA GLY A 255 -16.58 -45.10 11.66
C GLY A 255 -17.61 -45.14 12.80
N ASN A 256 -17.18 -45.00 14.06
CA ASN A 256 -18.08 -44.98 15.22
C ASN A 256 -18.41 -43.53 15.61
N VAL A 257 -19.69 -43.25 15.91
CA VAL A 257 -20.11 -41.93 16.44
C VAL A 257 -19.52 -41.74 17.83
N ILE A 258 -18.69 -40.71 18.01
CA ILE A 258 -18.10 -40.37 19.30
C ILE A 258 -18.80 -39.19 19.97
N ASP A 259 -19.32 -38.26 19.18
CA ASP A 259 -19.95 -37.01 19.65
C ASP A 259 -21.01 -36.50 18.67
N THR A 260 -21.99 -35.78 19.20
CA THR A 260 -22.97 -34.99 18.45
C THR A 260 -23.17 -33.69 19.19
N THR A 261 -22.82 -32.59 18.54
CA THR A 261 -22.84 -31.24 19.13
C THR A 261 -23.70 -30.33 18.24
N PRO A 262 -24.74 -29.69 18.79
CA PRO A 262 -25.53 -28.71 18.05
C PRO A 262 -24.66 -27.56 17.56
N ARG A 263 -24.94 -27.09 16.34
CA ARG A 263 -24.31 -25.88 15.82
C ARG A 263 -24.87 -24.67 16.54
N THR A 264 -23.99 -23.71 16.78
CA THR A 264 -24.34 -22.44 17.41
C THR A 264 -24.48 -21.30 16.38
N GLN A 265 -24.33 -21.60 15.09
CA GLN A 265 -24.25 -20.60 14.02
C GLN A 265 -25.19 -20.91 12.84
N ASP A 266 -25.81 -19.85 12.30
CA ASP A 266 -26.84 -19.91 11.25
C ASP A 266 -26.29 -20.22 9.83
N ALA A 267 -24.98 -20.13 9.63
CA ALA A 267 -24.30 -20.36 8.34
C ALA A 267 -23.05 -21.21 8.55
N PRO A 268 -22.49 -21.89 7.52
CA PRO A 268 -21.27 -22.67 7.66
C PRO A 268 -20.06 -21.72 7.77
N GLY A 269 -19.16 -21.99 8.70
CA GLY A 269 -17.87 -21.29 8.79
C GLY A 269 -16.78 -22.00 7.99
N GLY A 270 -15.53 -21.64 8.23
CA GLY A 270 -14.38 -22.37 7.75
C GLY A 270 -14.09 -23.64 8.58
N PHE A 271 -13.18 -24.47 8.09
CA PHE A 271 -12.60 -25.57 8.85
C PHE A 271 -11.08 -25.55 8.75
N GLY A 272 -10.41 -26.16 9.71
CA GLY A 272 -8.95 -26.22 9.67
C GLY A 272 -8.36 -26.79 10.94
N PHE A 273 -7.17 -26.33 11.32
CA PHE A 273 -6.44 -26.86 12.45
C PHE A 273 -5.90 -25.75 13.35
N ARG A 274 -5.94 -26.02 14.64
CA ARG A 274 -5.31 -25.21 15.68
C ARG A 274 -4.30 -26.08 16.42
N GLN A 275 -3.09 -25.56 16.56
CA GLN A 275 -2.07 -26.16 17.43
C GLN A 275 -1.63 -25.12 18.45
N ALA A 276 -1.41 -25.53 19.70
CA ALA A 276 -0.73 -24.67 20.66
C ALA A 276 0.20 -25.41 21.60
N GLY A 277 1.09 -24.64 22.22
CA GLY A 277 2.12 -25.20 23.09
C GLY A 277 3.05 -26.08 22.27
N TYR A 278 3.15 -27.36 22.62
CA TYR A 278 4.04 -28.34 21.98
C TYR A 278 3.26 -29.46 21.28
N GLU A 279 2.01 -29.18 20.89
CA GLU A 279 1.15 -30.09 20.13
C GLU A 279 1.76 -30.40 18.74
N LYS A 280 1.75 -31.70 18.38
CA LYS A 280 2.23 -32.21 17.09
C LYS A 280 1.34 -33.34 16.58
N ALA A 281 0.87 -33.21 15.34
CA ALA A 281 0.09 -34.23 14.67
C ALA A 281 0.38 -34.26 13.16
N VAL A 282 0.10 -35.41 12.56
CA VAL A 282 0.12 -35.60 11.11
C VAL A 282 -1.30 -35.87 10.65
N VAL A 283 -1.71 -35.25 9.55
CA VAL A 283 -3.00 -35.44 8.90
C VAL A 283 -2.77 -35.87 7.45
N ASP A 284 -3.44 -36.93 7.02
CA ASP A 284 -3.34 -37.49 5.67
C ASP A 284 -4.74 -37.68 5.05
N GLY A 285 -4.82 -37.61 3.72
CA GLY A 285 -6.06 -37.85 2.98
C GLY A 285 -7.18 -36.87 3.30
N LEU A 286 -6.86 -35.61 3.62
CA LEU A 286 -7.86 -34.61 3.98
C LEU A 286 -8.78 -34.29 2.79
N VAL A 287 -10.07 -34.57 2.96
CA VAL A 287 -11.09 -34.31 1.97
C VAL A 287 -12.28 -33.59 2.61
N THR A 288 -12.80 -32.62 1.89
CA THR A 288 -14.11 -32.02 2.20
C THR A 288 -15.09 -32.28 1.09
N THR A 289 -16.34 -32.53 1.45
CA THR A 289 -17.46 -32.62 0.52
C THR A 289 -18.58 -31.72 1.01
N VAL A 290 -19.01 -30.78 0.18
CA VAL A 290 -20.12 -29.85 0.45
C VAL A 290 -21.24 -30.14 -0.54
N ARG A 291 -22.47 -30.27 -0.05
CA ARG A 291 -23.66 -30.28 -0.90
C ARG A 291 -24.44 -29.00 -0.72
N PHE A 292 -24.96 -28.48 -1.82
CA PHE A 292 -25.72 -27.25 -1.84
C PHE A 292 -27.24 -27.52 -1.92
N ALA A 293 -28.04 -26.51 -1.59
CA ALA A 293 -29.50 -26.59 -1.60
C ALA A 293 -30.07 -26.88 -3.00
N ASP A 294 -29.37 -26.48 -4.07
CA ASP A 294 -29.71 -26.78 -5.47
C ASP A 294 -29.43 -28.24 -5.87
N GLY A 295 -28.84 -29.04 -4.98
CA GLY A 295 -28.48 -30.44 -5.18
C GLY A 295 -27.11 -30.67 -5.81
N SER A 296 -26.38 -29.61 -6.17
CA SER A 296 -24.99 -29.72 -6.60
C SER A 296 -24.07 -30.13 -5.43
N GLN A 297 -22.90 -30.69 -5.77
CA GLN A 297 -21.91 -31.15 -4.80
C GLN A 297 -20.52 -30.72 -5.26
N LYS A 298 -19.68 -30.30 -4.30
CA LYS A 298 -18.28 -29.99 -4.49
C LYS A 298 -17.44 -30.82 -3.53
N THR A 299 -16.39 -31.45 -4.04
CA THR A 299 -15.44 -32.22 -3.25
C THR A 299 -14.04 -31.65 -3.47
N ILE A 300 -13.32 -31.37 -2.39
CA ILE A 300 -11.99 -30.80 -2.39
C ILE A 300 -11.08 -31.73 -1.61
N ALA A 301 -10.06 -32.26 -2.27
CA ALA A 301 -8.98 -33.02 -1.63
C ALA A 301 -7.77 -32.08 -1.45
N TYR A 302 -7.24 -32.02 -0.23
CA TYR A 302 -6.13 -31.12 0.11
C TYR A 302 -4.82 -31.90 0.02
N ASN A 303 -3.93 -31.46 -0.86
CA ASN A 303 -2.64 -32.10 -1.10
C ASN A 303 -1.60 -31.08 -1.59
N TYR A 304 -0.34 -31.51 -1.66
CA TYR A 304 0.78 -30.64 -2.02
C TYR A 304 0.76 -30.13 -3.47
N GLU A 305 0.01 -30.77 -4.37
CA GLU A 305 -0.08 -30.38 -5.78
C GLU A 305 -1.04 -29.21 -6.02
N GLN A 306 -1.80 -28.78 -4.99
CA GLN A 306 -2.66 -27.61 -5.09
C GLN A 306 -1.83 -26.32 -5.27
N ALA A 307 -2.34 -25.43 -6.12
CA ALA A 307 -1.74 -24.13 -6.39
C ALA A 307 -1.77 -23.23 -5.14
N GLU A 308 -2.85 -23.30 -4.36
CA GLU A 308 -2.98 -22.66 -3.05
C GLU A 308 -2.72 -23.71 -1.97
N LYS A 309 -1.77 -23.44 -1.07
CA LYS A 309 -1.36 -24.35 0.01
C LYS A 309 -1.78 -23.75 1.36
N PRO A 310 -3.06 -23.88 1.74
CA PRO A 310 -3.58 -23.25 2.95
C PRO A 310 -3.09 -23.92 4.25
N PHE A 311 -2.44 -25.09 4.13
CA PHE A 311 -1.86 -25.85 5.24
C PHE A 311 -0.39 -26.16 4.96
N SER A 312 0.39 -26.39 6.02
CA SER A 312 1.79 -26.82 5.91
C SER A 312 1.88 -28.33 5.67
N PHE A 313 2.68 -28.73 4.67
CA PHE A 313 2.92 -30.12 4.30
C PHE A 313 4.37 -30.53 4.63
N ASP A 314 4.62 -31.83 4.75
CA ASP A 314 5.98 -32.37 4.83
C ASP A 314 6.81 -32.10 3.56
N SER A 315 8.11 -32.38 3.63
CA SER A 315 9.05 -32.18 2.51
C SER A 315 8.79 -33.07 1.30
N GLU A 316 8.03 -34.16 1.46
CA GLU A 316 7.65 -35.07 0.37
C GLU A 316 6.27 -34.69 -0.23
N GLY A 317 5.56 -33.74 0.39
CA GLY A 317 4.22 -33.31 0.01
C GLY A 317 3.11 -34.31 0.33
N SER A 318 3.39 -35.33 1.14
CA SER A 318 2.50 -36.49 1.32
C SER A 318 1.50 -36.34 2.46
N SER A 319 1.83 -35.59 3.51
CA SER A 319 0.95 -35.36 4.65
C SER A 319 1.05 -33.93 5.19
N LEU A 320 -0.03 -33.46 5.82
CA LEU A 320 -0.05 -32.21 6.56
C LEU A 320 0.70 -32.40 7.88
N VAL A 321 1.66 -31.52 8.17
CA VAL A 321 2.43 -31.54 9.42
C VAL A 321 2.01 -30.37 10.27
N LEU A 322 1.35 -30.66 11.38
CA LEU A 322 0.86 -29.68 12.31
C LEU A 322 1.78 -29.68 13.54
N SER A 323 2.48 -28.59 13.81
CA SER A 323 3.39 -28.49 14.95
C SER A 323 3.59 -27.06 15.43
N THR A 324 3.67 -26.85 16.74
CA THR A 324 4.11 -25.59 17.36
C THR A 324 5.27 -25.83 18.34
N ASN A 325 6.06 -24.79 18.62
CA ASN A 325 7.17 -24.81 19.57
C ASN A 325 6.95 -23.77 20.70
N GLY A 326 5.86 -23.92 21.46
CA GLY A 326 5.51 -23.07 22.60
C GLY A 326 4.61 -21.87 22.26
N GLY A 327 4.08 -21.78 21.03
CA GLY A 327 3.14 -20.75 20.57
C GLY A 327 1.78 -21.33 20.20
N GLU A 328 0.91 -20.52 19.60
CA GLU A 328 -0.39 -20.93 19.06
C GLU A 328 -0.44 -20.61 17.55
N HIS A 329 -1.01 -21.51 16.75
CA HIS A 329 -1.13 -21.37 15.31
C HIS A 329 -2.51 -21.82 14.83
N HIS A 330 -3.20 -20.95 14.09
CA HIS A 330 -4.46 -21.24 13.41
C HIS A 330 -4.22 -21.35 11.90
N SER A 331 -4.86 -22.32 11.27
CA SER A 331 -4.93 -22.38 9.81
C SER A 331 -6.29 -22.93 9.43
N TYR A 332 -7.09 -22.19 8.69
CA TYR A 332 -8.42 -22.63 8.27
C TYR A 332 -8.80 -22.05 6.91
N VAL A 333 -9.68 -22.77 6.22
CA VAL A 333 -10.17 -22.47 4.89
C VAL A 333 -11.68 -22.43 4.89
N SER A 334 -12.26 -21.73 3.92
CA SER A 334 -13.70 -21.79 3.68
C SER A 334 -14.09 -23.20 3.26
N LEU A 335 -15.11 -23.77 3.91
CA LEU A 335 -15.64 -25.09 3.58
C LEU A 335 -16.07 -25.19 2.11
N VAL A 336 -16.59 -24.10 1.55
CA VAL A 336 -17.16 -24.08 0.20
C VAL A 336 -16.07 -23.88 -0.85
N SER A 337 -15.18 -22.92 -0.64
CA SER A 337 -14.18 -22.57 -1.63
C SER A 337 -12.91 -23.43 -1.53
N GLY A 338 -12.64 -24.00 -0.35
CA GLY A 338 -11.38 -24.66 0.01
C GLY A 338 -10.18 -23.73 0.11
N ARG A 339 -10.43 -22.41 0.08
CA ARG A 339 -9.40 -21.37 0.07
C ARG A 339 -9.26 -20.73 1.44
N SER A 340 -8.08 -20.18 1.70
CA SER A 340 -7.82 -19.49 2.97
C SER A 340 -8.87 -18.41 3.20
N THR A 341 -9.44 -18.38 4.41
CA THR A 341 -10.26 -17.25 4.88
C THR A 341 -9.39 -16.13 5.43
N ASP A 342 -8.07 -16.33 5.50
CA ASP A 342 -7.14 -15.26 5.84
C ASP A 342 -7.10 -14.22 4.71
N LYS A 343 -7.65 -13.04 5.01
CA LYS A 343 -7.70 -11.89 4.11
C LYS A 343 -6.58 -10.89 4.38
N SER A 344 -5.57 -11.26 5.16
CA SER A 344 -4.44 -10.41 5.55
C SER A 344 -3.58 -9.94 4.37
N GLY A 345 -3.47 -10.74 3.30
CA GLY A 345 -2.69 -10.41 2.10
C GLY A 345 -3.37 -9.43 1.16
N ALA A 346 -2.71 -9.10 0.05
CA ALA A 346 -3.36 -8.37 -1.03
C ALA A 346 -4.25 -9.29 -1.87
N VAL A 347 -5.47 -8.86 -2.15
CA VAL A 347 -6.27 -9.44 -3.23
C VAL A 347 -5.85 -8.79 -4.54
N MET A 348 -5.55 -9.61 -5.56
CA MET A 348 -5.35 -9.12 -6.91
C MET A 348 -6.68 -9.12 -7.66
N PHE A 349 -7.03 -8.02 -8.32
CA PHE A 349 -8.13 -7.92 -9.27
C PHE A 349 -7.59 -7.70 -10.68
N ARG A 350 -8.03 -8.46 -11.67
CA ARG A 350 -7.59 -8.27 -13.05
C ARG A 350 -8.71 -8.23 -14.08
N LYS A 351 -8.39 -7.64 -15.23
CA LYS A 351 -9.16 -7.73 -16.47
C LYS A 351 -8.24 -7.59 -17.67
N SER A 352 -8.43 -8.45 -18.66
CA SER A 352 -7.84 -8.26 -19.98
C SER A 352 -8.82 -7.58 -20.92
N PHE A 353 -8.32 -6.75 -21.82
CA PHE A 353 -9.13 -6.09 -22.85
C PHE A 353 -8.32 -5.85 -24.12
N GLU A 354 -9.03 -5.72 -25.24
CA GLU A 354 -8.44 -5.31 -26.52
C GLU A 354 -8.75 -3.84 -26.84
N THR A 355 -7.76 -3.09 -27.35
CA THR A 355 -8.03 -1.77 -27.94
C THR A 355 -8.82 -1.89 -29.24
N ARG A 356 -9.81 -1.03 -29.44
CA ARG A 356 -10.63 -1.01 -30.67
C ARG A 356 -9.89 -0.49 -31.90
N TYR A 357 -8.85 0.32 -31.70
CA TYR A 357 -8.04 0.93 -32.76
C TYR A 357 -6.55 0.79 -32.45
N ALA A 358 -5.70 1.18 -33.40
CA ALA A 358 -4.24 1.08 -33.28
C ALA A 358 -3.66 2.10 -32.26
N PRO A 359 -2.50 1.85 -31.63
CA PRO A 359 -1.94 2.75 -30.61
C PRO A 359 -1.60 4.13 -31.15
N GLU A 360 -1.14 4.22 -32.39
CA GLU A 360 -0.88 5.49 -33.06
C GLU A 360 -2.17 6.32 -33.23
N ASP A 361 -3.34 5.71 -33.10
CA ASP A 361 -4.62 6.40 -33.09
C ASP A 361 -5.08 6.80 -31.68
N ILE A 362 -4.42 6.35 -30.62
CA ILE A 362 -4.70 6.81 -29.25
C ILE A 362 -4.19 8.25 -29.12
N VAL A 363 -5.07 9.14 -28.71
CA VAL A 363 -4.75 10.55 -28.41
C VAL A 363 -4.33 10.67 -26.95
N CYS A 364 -5.10 10.05 -26.06
CA CYS A 364 -4.80 9.96 -24.65
C CYS A 364 -5.52 8.77 -24.01
N ALA A 365 -5.00 8.31 -22.89
CA ALA A 365 -5.71 7.42 -21.98
C ALA A 365 -5.64 7.95 -20.55
N ARG A 366 -6.77 7.90 -19.85
CA ARG A 366 -6.93 8.35 -18.46
C ARG A 366 -7.53 7.26 -17.62
N VAL A 367 -6.96 7.03 -16.45
CA VAL A 367 -7.55 6.15 -15.45
C VAL A 367 -7.96 6.94 -14.22
N TYR A 368 -9.17 6.67 -13.75
CA TYR A 368 -9.74 7.17 -12.50
C TYR A 368 -9.95 5.97 -11.59
N THR A 369 -9.30 5.94 -10.42
CA THR A 369 -9.22 4.70 -9.63
C THR A 369 -9.17 4.96 -8.14
N THR A 370 -9.74 4.02 -7.37
CA THR A 370 -9.75 4.03 -5.91
C THR A 370 -9.89 2.62 -5.36
N ALA A 371 -9.74 2.46 -4.05
CA ALA A 371 -10.06 1.25 -3.32
C ALA A 371 -10.67 1.57 -1.95
N LEU A 372 -11.47 0.65 -1.44
CA LEU A 372 -11.74 0.54 -0.01
C LEU A 372 -10.69 -0.40 0.57
N GLY A 373 -9.59 0.19 1.02
CA GLY A 373 -8.33 -0.49 1.30
C GLY A 373 -7.16 0.37 0.86
N ASN A 374 -5.96 -0.19 0.79
CA ASN A 374 -4.84 0.40 0.07
C ASN A 374 -4.61 -0.32 -1.26
N PHE A 375 -4.20 0.39 -2.32
CA PHE A 375 -4.01 -0.25 -3.63
C PHE A 375 -2.78 0.21 -4.42
N ASN A 376 -2.23 -0.71 -5.20
CA ASN A 376 -1.40 -0.43 -6.38
C ASN A 376 -2.11 -0.93 -7.65
N LEU A 377 -2.06 -0.13 -8.72
CA LEU A 377 -2.60 -0.48 -10.04
C LEU A 377 -1.43 -0.70 -11.01
N PHE A 378 -1.56 -1.72 -11.83
CA PHE A 378 -0.61 -2.09 -12.87
C PHE A 378 -1.33 -2.20 -14.21
N ILE A 379 -0.71 -1.66 -15.25
CA ILE A 379 -1.14 -1.82 -16.64
C ILE A 379 0.01 -2.49 -17.37
N ASN A 380 -0.26 -3.68 -17.92
CA ASN A 380 0.72 -4.46 -18.66
C ASN A 380 2.04 -4.73 -17.88
N GLY A 381 1.91 -4.95 -16.56
CA GLY A 381 3.02 -5.18 -15.64
C GLY A 381 3.76 -3.92 -15.17
N VAL A 382 3.33 -2.72 -15.60
CA VAL A 382 3.94 -1.45 -15.19
C VAL A 382 3.03 -0.77 -14.16
N ARG A 383 3.61 -0.41 -13.00
CA ARG A 383 2.91 0.30 -11.92
C ARG A 383 2.43 1.68 -12.41
N VAL A 384 1.20 2.03 -12.05
CA VAL A 384 0.58 3.33 -12.35
C VAL A 384 0.82 4.30 -11.19
N GLY A 385 1.41 5.46 -11.51
CA GLY A 385 1.79 6.48 -10.53
C GLY A 385 3.03 6.11 -9.73
N THR A 386 3.55 7.09 -8.99
CA THR A 386 4.71 6.96 -8.07
C THR A 386 4.33 7.26 -6.62
N ASP A 387 3.05 7.54 -6.39
CA ASP A 387 2.47 7.85 -5.10
C ASP A 387 2.19 6.57 -4.30
N GLU A 388 2.33 6.67 -2.99
CA GLU A 388 2.33 5.56 -2.05
C GLU A 388 1.09 5.57 -1.15
N LEU A 389 0.73 4.40 -0.63
CA LEU A 389 -0.37 4.23 0.34
C LEU A 389 -1.72 4.81 -0.13
N LYS A 390 -2.00 4.71 -1.43
CA LYS A 390 -3.26 5.13 -2.04
C LYS A 390 -4.44 4.29 -1.53
N PRO A 391 -5.65 4.85 -1.35
CA PRO A 391 -6.03 6.23 -1.60
C PRO A 391 -5.87 7.16 -0.39
N GLY A 392 -5.14 6.74 0.64
CA GLY A 392 -5.04 7.46 1.91
C GLY A 392 -6.27 7.27 2.80
N TRP A 393 -6.25 7.93 3.97
CA TRP A 393 -7.28 7.78 5.00
C TRP A 393 -8.24 8.96 5.02
N THR A 394 -9.52 8.68 4.74
CA THR A 394 -10.64 9.62 4.95
C THR A 394 -11.70 8.98 5.83
N ASP A 395 -12.71 9.74 6.27
CA ASP A 395 -13.89 9.10 6.85
C ASP A 395 -14.72 8.44 5.75
N TYR A 396 -14.47 7.14 5.53
CA TYR A 396 -15.11 6.35 4.49
C TYR A 396 -16.64 6.23 4.62
N ARG A 397 -17.23 6.59 5.76
CA ARG A 397 -18.70 6.71 5.89
C ARG A 397 -19.27 7.87 5.09
N ASN A 398 -18.41 8.85 4.77
CA ASN A 398 -18.79 10.07 4.08
C ASN A 398 -18.16 10.15 2.69
N ARG A 399 -16.86 9.84 2.55
CA ARG A 399 -16.17 9.93 1.26
C ARG A 399 -15.03 8.94 1.11
N ALA A 400 -14.69 8.60 -0.13
CA ALA A 400 -13.43 7.97 -0.50
C ALA A 400 -12.75 8.80 -1.59
N GLN A 401 -11.42 8.92 -1.51
CA GLN A 401 -10.64 9.64 -2.52
C GLN A 401 -10.34 8.75 -3.74
N TYR A 402 -10.41 9.30 -4.94
CA TYR A 402 -9.92 8.64 -6.16
C TYR A 402 -8.80 9.44 -6.81
N PHE A 403 -7.92 8.72 -7.49
CA PHE A 403 -6.75 9.27 -8.15
C PHE A 403 -6.93 9.22 -9.67
N SER A 404 -6.29 10.16 -10.36
CA SER A 404 -6.37 10.32 -11.81
C SER A 404 -4.97 10.28 -12.41
N TYR A 405 -4.74 9.43 -13.41
CA TYR A 405 -3.43 9.32 -14.06
C TYR A 405 -3.54 9.37 -15.59
N ASP A 406 -2.53 9.97 -16.21
CA ASP A 406 -2.23 9.77 -17.62
C ASP A 406 -1.56 8.40 -17.79
N VAL A 407 -2.22 7.50 -18.51
CA VAL A 407 -1.73 6.14 -18.78
C VAL A 407 -1.56 5.88 -20.27
N THR A 408 -1.49 6.95 -21.07
CA THR A 408 -1.42 6.87 -22.54
C THR A 408 -0.30 5.95 -23.00
N GLU A 409 0.90 6.11 -22.43
CA GLU A 409 2.10 5.33 -22.78
C GLU A 409 2.08 3.88 -22.25
N LEU A 410 1.16 3.54 -21.35
CA LEU A 410 1.05 2.19 -20.78
C LEU A 410 0.10 1.29 -21.58
N VAL A 411 -0.79 1.86 -22.38
CA VAL A 411 -1.75 1.12 -23.21
C VAL A 411 -1.08 0.62 -24.50
N ARG A 412 -1.16 -0.68 -24.75
CA ARG A 412 -0.59 -1.37 -25.91
C ARG A 412 -1.63 -1.59 -27.01
N GLN A 413 -1.18 -1.98 -28.20
CA GLN A 413 -2.06 -2.42 -29.28
C GLN A 413 -2.72 -3.75 -28.91
N LYS A 414 -4.04 -3.85 -29.13
CA LYS A 414 -4.83 -5.06 -28.85
C LYS A 414 -4.73 -5.41 -27.37
N ASP A 415 -4.04 -6.50 -27.05
CA ASP A 415 -4.09 -7.13 -25.74
C ASP A 415 -3.47 -6.25 -24.67
N ASN A 416 -4.29 -5.93 -23.68
CA ASN A 416 -3.90 -5.21 -22.49
C ASN A 416 -4.39 -5.97 -21.26
N THR A 417 -3.61 -5.89 -20.19
CA THR A 417 -3.97 -6.44 -18.88
C THR A 417 -3.93 -5.34 -17.83
N LEU A 418 -5.04 -5.22 -17.11
CA LEU A 418 -5.19 -4.41 -15.91
C LEU A 418 -5.07 -5.33 -14.71
N CYS A 419 -4.30 -4.93 -13.69
CA CYS A 419 -4.19 -5.66 -12.44
C CYS A 419 -4.07 -4.69 -11.27
N ALA A 420 -4.94 -4.79 -10.26
CA ALA A 420 -4.85 -4.02 -9.04
C ALA A 420 -4.59 -4.94 -7.86
N TRP A 421 -3.67 -4.58 -6.97
CA TRP A 421 -3.42 -5.29 -5.70
C TRP A 421 -4.02 -4.45 -4.59
N VAL A 422 -4.89 -5.04 -3.76
CA VAL A 422 -5.64 -4.31 -2.73
C VAL A 422 -5.49 -4.97 -1.37
N THR A 423 -5.02 -4.22 -0.38
CA THR A 423 -4.86 -4.62 1.02
C THR A 423 -5.83 -3.87 1.93
N SER A 424 -5.86 -4.20 3.22
CA SER A 424 -6.79 -3.61 4.19
C SER A 424 -6.69 -2.09 4.35
N GLY A 425 -5.48 -1.54 4.21
CA GLY A 425 -5.18 -0.13 4.48
C GLY A 425 -5.81 0.37 5.77
N TRP A 426 -6.45 1.55 5.70
CA TRP A 426 -7.21 2.15 6.80
C TRP A 426 -8.71 1.80 6.78
N TRP A 427 -9.16 1.00 5.80
CA TRP A 427 -10.57 0.66 5.63
C TRP A 427 -11.03 -0.37 6.66
N ASN A 428 -10.38 -1.53 6.71
CA ASN A 428 -10.68 -2.60 7.67
C ASN A 428 -9.44 -3.06 8.46
N GLY A 429 -8.29 -2.40 8.26
CA GLY A 429 -7.07 -2.71 9.00
C GLY A 429 -7.12 -2.29 10.47
N ALA A 430 -6.25 -2.86 11.30
CA ALA A 430 -6.21 -2.66 12.75
C ALA A 430 -6.13 -1.18 13.18
N VAL A 431 -5.47 -0.34 12.36
CA VAL A 431 -5.35 1.12 12.56
C VAL A 431 -6.69 1.85 12.60
N SER A 432 -7.73 1.28 11.97
CA SER A 432 -9.08 1.86 11.96
C SER A 432 -9.86 1.61 13.26
N PHE A 433 -9.36 0.73 14.14
CA PHE A 433 -10.06 0.25 15.34
C PHE A 433 -11.49 -0.24 15.05
N GLY A 434 -11.71 -0.83 13.86
CA GLY A 434 -13.01 -1.35 13.44
C GLY A 434 -14.05 -0.27 13.12
N THR A 435 -13.64 1.01 12.99
CA THR A 435 -14.55 2.16 12.78
C THR A 435 -15.48 1.99 11.58
N TYR A 436 -15.02 1.33 10.52
CA TYR A 436 -15.76 1.13 9.27
C TYR A 436 -16.36 -0.28 9.13
N GLY A 437 -16.24 -1.11 10.18
CA GLY A 437 -16.64 -2.51 10.19
C GLY A 437 -15.60 -3.44 9.57
N ASN A 438 -15.85 -4.74 9.66
CA ASN A 438 -15.06 -5.78 9.01
C ASN A 438 -15.69 -6.12 7.64
N LEU A 439 -15.50 -5.22 6.68
CA LEU A 439 -16.03 -5.34 5.32
C LEU A 439 -14.93 -5.72 4.35
N ASP A 440 -15.25 -6.43 3.27
CA ASP A 440 -14.25 -6.83 2.27
C ASP A 440 -13.53 -5.62 1.64
N ASN A 441 -12.28 -5.87 1.23
CA ASN A 441 -11.55 -4.96 0.37
C ASN A 441 -12.28 -4.82 -0.96
N ALA A 442 -12.36 -3.60 -1.49
CA ALA A 442 -13.04 -3.36 -2.76
C ALA A 442 -12.22 -2.44 -3.67
N PHE A 443 -12.34 -2.66 -4.98
CA PHE A 443 -11.63 -1.88 -6.00
C PHE A 443 -12.63 -1.23 -6.96
N LEU A 444 -12.34 0.00 -7.39
CA LEU A 444 -13.13 0.68 -8.42
C LEU A 444 -12.18 1.38 -9.39
N MET A 445 -12.42 1.19 -10.69
CA MET A 445 -11.62 1.81 -11.74
C MET A 445 -12.46 2.10 -12.98
N ARG A 446 -12.15 3.24 -13.60
CA ARG A 446 -12.62 3.61 -14.93
C ARG A 446 -11.45 4.08 -15.78
N LEU A 447 -11.15 3.35 -16.83
CA LEU A 447 -10.19 3.70 -17.86
C LEU A 447 -10.92 4.23 -19.08
N VAL A 448 -10.48 5.38 -19.61
CA VAL A 448 -10.98 5.98 -20.84
C VAL A 448 -9.84 6.12 -21.83
N ILE A 449 -10.07 5.69 -23.06
CA ILE A 449 -9.14 5.82 -24.17
C ILE A 449 -9.81 6.68 -25.24
N GLU A 450 -9.22 7.82 -25.57
CA GLU A 450 -9.66 8.69 -26.67
C GLU A 450 -8.84 8.40 -27.92
N TYR A 451 -9.51 8.32 -29.07
CA TYR A 451 -8.88 8.07 -30.35
C TYR A 451 -8.94 9.30 -31.27
N LYS A 452 -8.02 9.39 -32.24
CA LYS A 452 -7.90 10.49 -33.22
C LYS A 452 -9.18 10.74 -34.03
N ASN A 453 -10.04 9.74 -34.16
CA ASN A 453 -11.33 9.84 -34.83
C ASN A 453 -12.44 10.46 -33.94
N GLY A 454 -12.11 10.88 -32.71
CA GLY A 454 -13.01 11.47 -31.73
C GLY A 454 -13.89 10.45 -30.98
N ARG A 455 -13.68 9.14 -31.19
CA ARG A 455 -14.39 8.09 -30.43
C ARG A 455 -13.64 7.77 -29.14
N THR A 456 -14.38 7.27 -28.16
CA THR A 456 -13.83 6.78 -26.90
C THR A 456 -14.10 5.29 -26.71
N GLN A 457 -13.21 4.63 -25.96
CA GLN A 457 -13.42 3.30 -25.40
C GLN A 457 -13.29 3.39 -23.88
N GLU A 458 -14.24 2.79 -23.16
CA GLU A 458 -14.23 2.76 -21.70
C GLU A 458 -14.08 1.32 -21.20
N ILE A 459 -13.27 1.15 -20.17
CA ILE A 459 -13.11 -0.10 -19.43
C ILE A 459 -13.42 0.20 -17.97
N LEU A 460 -14.44 -0.46 -17.44
CA LEU A 460 -14.97 -0.24 -16.09
C LEU A 460 -14.72 -1.47 -15.22
N THR A 461 -14.63 -1.27 -13.90
CA THR A 461 -14.87 -2.33 -12.92
C THR A 461 -16.33 -2.78 -12.96
N ASP A 462 -16.52 -4.07 -13.23
CA ASP A 462 -17.78 -4.76 -13.43
C ASP A 462 -17.63 -6.26 -13.09
N ASN A 463 -18.68 -7.05 -13.31
CA ASN A 463 -18.68 -8.48 -13.01
C ASN A 463 -17.86 -9.36 -13.97
N THR A 464 -17.18 -8.78 -14.97
CA THR A 464 -16.27 -9.52 -15.86
C THR A 464 -14.82 -9.47 -15.37
N TRP A 465 -14.54 -8.77 -14.27
CA TRP A 465 -13.25 -8.84 -13.60
C TRP A 465 -13.10 -10.15 -12.84
N GLU A 466 -11.86 -10.48 -12.55
CA GLU A 466 -11.49 -11.68 -11.81
C GLU A 466 -10.59 -11.32 -10.63
N TRP A 467 -10.54 -12.17 -9.60
CA TRP A 467 -9.67 -12.00 -8.44
C TRP A 467 -8.87 -13.25 -8.09
N ASN A 468 -7.73 -13.05 -7.43
CA ASN A 468 -6.89 -14.12 -6.86
C ASN A 468 -5.99 -13.55 -5.73
N ARG A 469 -5.89 -14.23 -4.58
CA ARG A 469 -4.97 -13.87 -3.47
C ARG A 469 -3.66 -14.65 -3.50
N SER A 470 -3.74 -15.91 -3.91
CA SER A 470 -2.64 -16.89 -3.90
C SER A 470 -1.50 -16.52 -4.84
N LEU A 471 -1.78 -15.73 -5.87
CA LEU A 471 -0.77 -15.18 -6.79
C LEU A 471 -0.12 -13.88 -6.28
N SER A 472 -0.63 -13.27 -5.21
CA SER A 472 -0.06 -12.03 -4.67
C SER A 472 1.27 -12.32 -3.96
N PRO A 473 2.33 -11.54 -4.23
CA PRO A 473 3.55 -11.60 -3.44
C PRO A 473 3.35 -10.98 -2.05
N VAL A 474 2.37 -10.08 -1.89
CA VAL A 474 2.00 -9.50 -0.60
C VAL A 474 1.05 -10.46 0.13
N ARG A 475 1.61 -11.25 1.05
CA ARG A 475 0.93 -12.30 1.82
C ARG A 475 0.22 -11.79 3.06
N GLU A 476 0.76 -10.74 3.67
CA GLU A 476 0.15 -9.99 4.77
C GLU A 476 0.46 -8.51 4.55
N ALA A 477 -0.48 -7.62 4.83
CA ALA A 477 -0.23 -6.18 4.86
C ALA A 477 -1.16 -5.47 5.86
N SER A 478 -0.55 -4.82 6.85
CA SER A 478 -1.22 -4.00 7.87
C SER A 478 -0.39 -2.76 8.16
N ILE A 479 -1.05 -1.61 8.26
CA ILE A 479 -0.40 -0.33 8.61
C ILE A 479 0.32 -0.42 9.97
N TYR A 480 -0.20 -1.20 10.94
CA TYR A 480 0.43 -1.35 12.26
C TYR A 480 1.34 -2.59 12.35
N ASP A 481 0.96 -3.69 11.73
CA ASP A 481 1.62 -4.98 12.02
C ASP A 481 2.75 -5.31 11.05
N GLY A 482 2.79 -4.61 9.92
CA GLY A 482 3.80 -4.70 8.89
C GLY A 482 3.32 -5.46 7.65
N GLU A 483 4.28 -5.96 6.88
CA GLU A 483 4.05 -6.63 5.59
C GLU A 483 4.82 -7.95 5.54
N THR A 484 4.21 -9.00 4.99
CA THR A 484 4.88 -10.24 4.61
C THR A 484 4.89 -10.32 3.09
N TYR A 485 6.09 -10.37 2.49
CA TYR A 485 6.29 -10.38 1.05
C TYR A 485 7.04 -11.64 0.59
N ASP A 486 6.55 -12.29 -0.46
CA ASP A 486 7.13 -13.48 -1.10
C ASP A 486 7.61 -13.13 -2.51
N ALA A 487 8.91 -12.89 -2.63
CA ALA A 487 9.49 -12.39 -3.88
C ALA A 487 9.43 -13.39 -5.02
N ALA A 488 9.32 -14.69 -4.72
CA ALA A 488 9.20 -15.73 -5.74
C ALA A 488 7.92 -15.61 -6.60
N LEU A 489 6.92 -14.83 -6.13
CA LEU A 489 5.69 -14.57 -6.87
C LEU A 489 5.66 -13.25 -7.65
N THR A 490 6.65 -12.38 -7.48
CA THR A 490 6.62 -11.01 -8.04
C THR A 490 6.37 -11.01 -9.55
N ASP A 491 7.16 -11.77 -10.31
CA ASP A 491 7.05 -11.83 -11.78
C ASP A 491 5.70 -12.38 -12.23
N VAL A 492 5.19 -13.40 -11.54
CA VAL A 492 3.88 -14.00 -11.82
C VAL A 492 2.78 -12.96 -11.59
N ALA A 493 2.85 -12.23 -10.49
CA ALA A 493 1.85 -11.24 -10.11
C ALA A 493 1.83 -10.02 -11.02
N LEU A 494 3.00 -9.51 -11.43
CA LEU A 494 3.12 -8.41 -12.38
C LEU A 494 2.54 -8.76 -13.76
N ASN A 495 2.61 -10.04 -14.15
CA ASN A 495 1.99 -10.55 -15.37
C ASN A 495 0.55 -11.07 -15.15
N ALA A 496 -0.05 -10.79 -13.98
CA ALA A 496 -1.37 -11.23 -13.58
C ALA A 496 -1.60 -12.74 -13.77
N GLY A 497 -0.59 -13.56 -13.48
CA GLY A 497 -0.64 -15.02 -13.53
C GLY A 497 -0.65 -15.66 -14.94
N GLY A 498 -0.79 -14.86 -16.00
CA GLY A 498 -1.09 -15.39 -17.34
C GLY A 498 -2.53 -15.91 -17.49
N SER A 499 -2.86 -16.46 -18.67
CA SER A 499 -4.22 -16.93 -18.99
C SER A 499 -4.65 -18.19 -18.24
N ASP A 500 -3.68 -19.01 -17.81
CA ASP A 500 -3.93 -20.35 -17.28
C ASP A 500 -4.00 -20.36 -15.73
N ALA A 501 -3.86 -19.19 -15.11
CA ALA A 501 -3.99 -19.02 -13.68
C ALA A 501 -5.45 -19.21 -13.21
N ASP A 502 -5.62 -19.74 -11.99
CA ASP A 502 -6.92 -20.00 -11.38
C ASP A 502 -7.57 -18.70 -10.89
N TRP A 503 -8.10 -17.92 -11.84
CA TRP A 503 -8.77 -16.67 -11.58
C TRP A 503 -10.25 -16.89 -11.25
N HIS A 504 -10.75 -16.16 -10.26
CA HIS A 504 -12.11 -16.34 -9.75
C HIS A 504 -12.98 -15.14 -10.08
N ARG A 505 -14.29 -15.37 -10.28
CA ARG A 505 -15.23 -14.27 -10.51
C ARG A 505 -15.30 -13.33 -9.32
N VAL A 506 -15.40 -12.03 -9.58
CA VAL A 506 -15.68 -11.02 -8.55
C VAL A 506 -17.17 -10.91 -8.26
N ARG A 507 -17.53 -10.28 -7.15
CA ARG A 507 -18.89 -9.77 -6.88
C ARG A 507 -18.92 -8.25 -6.97
N ILE A 508 -20.09 -7.70 -7.24
CA ILE A 508 -20.33 -6.26 -7.05
C ILE A 508 -20.46 -5.98 -5.56
N PHE A 509 -19.61 -5.11 -5.05
CA PHE A 509 -19.60 -4.66 -3.66
C PHE A 509 -20.51 -3.44 -3.49
N LYS A 510 -21.38 -3.48 -2.49
CA LYS A 510 -22.35 -2.42 -2.17
C LYS A 510 -22.20 -1.87 -0.74
N GLY A 511 -21.12 -2.20 -0.04
CA GLY A 511 -20.89 -1.77 1.34
C GLY A 511 -20.31 -0.36 1.48
N PHE A 512 -20.45 0.49 0.46
CA PHE A 512 -19.99 1.88 0.49
C PHE A 512 -21.10 2.81 0.01
N ASP A 513 -21.57 3.65 0.93
CA ASP A 513 -22.64 4.62 0.72
C ASP A 513 -22.12 6.07 0.68
N GLY A 514 -20.81 6.27 0.78
CA GLY A 514 -20.16 7.58 0.71
C GLY A 514 -20.06 8.12 -0.71
N VAL A 515 -19.49 9.31 -0.85
CA VAL A 515 -19.21 9.93 -2.17
C VAL A 515 -17.76 9.70 -2.61
N LEU A 516 -17.55 9.55 -3.92
CA LEU A 516 -16.22 9.58 -4.50
C LEU A 516 -15.81 11.04 -4.72
N SER A 517 -14.65 11.43 -4.21
CA SER A 517 -14.07 12.77 -4.42
C SER A 517 -12.66 12.65 -4.99
N PRO A 518 -12.21 13.56 -5.87
CA PRO A 518 -10.82 13.55 -6.33
C PRO A 518 -9.87 13.68 -5.14
N ALA A 519 -8.69 13.08 -5.26
CA ALA A 519 -7.61 13.25 -4.31
C ALA A 519 -7.27 14.74 -4.17
N ASP A 520 -7.20 15.19 -2.93
CA ASP A 520 -6.91 16.58 -2.57
C ASP A 520 -5.66 16.63 -1.72
N GLY A 521 -4.83 17.65 -1.95
CA GLY A 521 -3.55 17.83 -1.29
C GLY A 521 -2.36 17.10 -1.95
N PRO A 522 -1.20 17.15 -1.28
CA PRO A 522 0.04 16.54 -1.74
C PRO A 522 -0.04 15.02 -1.73
N GLU A 523 0.54 14.40 -2.76
CA GLU A 523 0.73 12.96 -2.83
C GLU A 523 1.66 12.48 -1.71
N ILE A 524 1.43 11.28 -1.19
CA ILE A 524 2.40 10.59 -0.35
C ILE A 524 3.42 9.96 -1.28
N ALA A 525 4.71 10.21 -1.06
CA ALA A 525 5.77 9.55 -1.82
C ALA A 525 7.04 9.40 -0.98
N VAL A 526 8.01 8.68 -1.54
CA VAL A 526 9.37 8.64 -1.02
C VAL A 526 10.02 10.02 -1.17
N ARG A 527 10.57 10.54 -0.07
CA ARG A 527 11.31 11.79 0.01
C ARG A 527 12.81 11.49 -0.10
N GLU A 528 13.27 11.29 -1.33
CA GLU A 528 14.65 10.90 -1.65
C GLU A 528 15.71 11.83 -1.04
N GLU A 529 15.40 13.12 -0.90
CA GLU A 529 16.27 14.11 -0.28
C GLU A 529 16.51 13.88 1.23
N TYR A 530 15.68 13.04 1.86
CA TYR A 530 15.78 12.69 3.29
C TYR A 530 16.18 11.24 3.54
N THR A 531 16.57 10.51 2.49
CA THR A 531 17.07 9.14 2.60
C THR A 531 18.20 9.04 3.63
N ARG A 532 18.10 8.03 4.51
CA ARG A 532 19.03 7.80 5.62
C ARG A 532 19.96 6.64 5.31
N MET A 533 21.25 6.92 5.37
CA MET A 533 22.28 5.90 5.30
C MET A 533 22.54 5.32 6.70
N PRO A 534 22.92 4.04 6.83
CA PRO A 534 23.34 3.48 8.10
C PRO A 534 24.50 4.26 8.72
N GLY A 535 24.34 4.66 9.98
CA GLY A 535 25.41 5.18 10.82
C GLY A 535 26.19 4.08 11.54
N SER A 536 25.55 2.94 11.82
CA SER A 536 26.24 1.73 12.30
C SER A 536 25.48 0.45 11.96
N VAL A 537 26.20 -0.67 11.86
CA VAL A 537 25.67 -2.02 11.76
C VAL A 537 26.34 -2.87 12.84
N THR A 538 25.58 -3.50 13.71
CA THR A 538 26.09 -4.42 14.74
C THR A 538 25.47 -5.79 14.55
N ILE A 539 26.28 -6.80 14.26
CA ILE A 539 25.85 -8.19 14.11
C ILE A 539 26.09 -8.92 15.43
N TYR A 540 25.07 -9.58 15.94
CA TYR A 540 25.13 -10.36 17.18
C TYR A 540 24.46 -11.72 17.01
N ASN A 541 24.80 -12.66 17.91
CA ASN A 541 24.16 -13.96 17.99
C ASN A 541 23.98 -14.38 19.45
N GLY A 542 22.72 -14.52 19.86
CA GLY A 542 22.36 -14.84 21.24
C GLY A 542 22.66 -13.71 22.23
N THR A 543 22.59 -14.05 23.52
CA THR A 543 22.80 -13.12 24.63
C THR A 543 23.89 -13.62 25.57
N GLU A 544 24.61 -12.67 26.16
CA GLU A 544 25.54 -12.88 27.27
C GLU A 544 24.93 -12.37 28.58
N ASP A 545 25.26 -13.00 29.70
CA ASP A 545 24.82 -12.53 31.02
C ASP A 545 25.58 -11.26 31.41
N ASN A 546 24.84 -10.19 31.74
CA ASN A 546 25.37 -8.94 32.28
C ASN A 546 24.79 -8.61 33.68
N GLY A 547 24.13 -9.58 34.33
CA GLY A 547 23.45 -9.42 35.62
C GLY A 547 22.11 -8.68 35.55
N SER A 548 21.54 -8.51 34.35
CA SER A 548 20.18 -8.01 34.12
C SER A 548 19.19 -9.15 33.83
N ASP A 549 17.91 -8.83 33.74
CA ASP A 549 16.85 -9.82 33.47
C ASP A 549 16.97 -10.46 32.08
N TYR A 550 17.44 -9.70 31.09
CA TYR A 550 17.54 -10.15 29.69
C TYR A 550 18.97 -10.33 29.17
N GLY A 551 19.99 -9.95 29.95
CA GLY A 551 21.38 -9.98 29.51
C GLY A 551 21.73 -8.86 28.52
N LYS A 552 22.77 -9.08 27.73
CA LYS A 552 23.28 -8.19 26.68
C LYS A 552 23.46 -8.96 25.37
N ILE A 553 23.34 -8.30 24.22
CA ILE A 553 23.61 -8.95 22.94
C ILE A 553 25.08 -9.42 22.86
N ASN A 554 25.31 -10.65 22.40
CA ASN A 554 26.66 -11.17 22.17
C ASN A 554 27.14 -10.78 20.76
N ILE A 555 27.89 -9.68 20.69
CA ILE A 555 28.34 -9.06 19.42
C ILE A 555 29.36 -9.96 18.72
N ILE A 556 29.11 -10.26 17.44
CA ILE A 556 29.98 -11.04 16.57
C ILE A 556 30.87 -10.11 15.73
N SER A 557 30.29 -9.05 15.15
CA SER A 557 31.04 -8.09 14.33
C SER A 557 30.31 -6.76 14.18
N GLN A 558 31.04 -5.74 13.74
CA GLN A 558 30.52 -4.41 13.40
C GLN A 558 31.10 -3.98 12.05
N PRO A 559 30.47 -4.40 10.94
CA PRO A 559 30.96 -4.06 9.60
C PRO A 559 30.85 -2.55 9.33
N GLU A 560 31.52 -2.10 8.27
CA GLU A 560 31.39 -0.71 7.79
C GLU A 560 29.92 -0.38 7.50
N PRO A 561 29.37 0.74 8.00
CA PRO A 561 27.91 0.96 8.01
C PRO A 561 27.25 0.93 6.61
N CYS A 562 27.90 1.54 5.62
CA CYS A 562 27.42 1.56 4.23
C CYS A 562 28.11 0.50 3.35
N GLY A 563 28.77 -0.48 3.96
CA GLY A 563 29.47 -1.56 3.28
C GLY A 563 28.60 -2.82 3.11
N THR A 564 29.16 -3.80 2.40
CA THR A 564 28.58 -5.15 2.32
C THR A 564 28.73 -5.88 3.65
N PHE A 565 27.68 -6.57 4.08
CA PHE A 565 27.73 -7.46 5.25
C PHE A 565 26.92 -8.73 5.03
N THR A 566 27.31 -9.80 5.72
CA THR A 566 26.67 -11.11 5.65
C THR A 566 26.05 -11.44 7.00
N LEU A 567 24.84 -11.97 6.99
CA LEU A 567 24.22 -12.62 8.14
C LEU A 567 24.16 -14.11 7.89
N ASN A 568 24.67 -14.91 8.83
CA ASN A 568 24.46 -16.36 8.85
C ASN A 568 23.16 -16.72 9.55
N ALA A 569 22.70 -17.97 9.37
CA ALA A 569 21.50 -18.48 10.04
C ALA A 569 21.55 -18.24 11.56
N GLY A 570 20.53 -17.55 12.09
CA GLY A 570 20.41 -17.22 13.52
C GLY A 570 21.15 -15.97 13.97
N GLU A 571 21.99 -15.35 13.13
CA GLU A 571 22.58 -14.04 13.41
C GLU A 571 21.56 -12.91 13.19
N THR A 572 21.71 -11.82 13.94
CA THR A 572 20.87 -10.63 13.82
C THR A 572 21.73 -9.38 13.64
N ALA A 573 21.44 -8.58 12.62
CA ALA A 573 21.99 -7.23 12.49
C ALA A 573 21.07 -6.23 13.20
N VAL A 574 21.63 -5.29 13.97
CA VAL A 574 20.98 -4.05 14.38
C VAL A 574 21.61 -2.91 13.61
N ILE A 575 20.80 -2.21 12.82
CA ILE A 575 21.21 -1.09 11.96
C ILE A 575 20.69 0.20 12.58
N ASP A 576 21.58 1.15 12.86
CA ASP A 576 21.24 2.51 13.34
C ASP A 576 21.31 3.49 12.17
N LEU A 577 20.18 4.14 11.83
CA LEU A 577 20.11 5.15 10.76
C LEU A 577 20.52 6.57 11.21
N GLY A 578 20.87 6.74 12.50
CA GLY A 578 21.30 8.00 13.09
C GLY A 578 20.18 9.02 13.34
N GLN A 579 18.98 8.78 12.80
CA GLN A 579 17.81 9.64 12.91
C GLN A 579 16.56 8.79 13.10
N ASN A 580 15.69 9.19 14.04
CA ASN A 580 14.34 8.63 14.10
C ASN A 580 13.52 9.22 12.95
N MET A 581 13.00 8.37 12.07
CA MET A 581 12.35 8.74 10.82
C MET A 581 11.03 7.99 10.63
N VAL A 582 10.22 8.41 9.66
CA VAL A 582 9.00 7.71 9.25
C VAL A 582 9.15 7.26 7.80
N GLY A 583 8.83 5.98 7.55
CA GLY A 583 8.93 5.37 6.23
C GLY A 583 9.27 3.89 6.35
N TRP A 584 10.25 3.42 5.58
CA TRP A 584 10.63 2.01 5.55
C TRP A 584 12.09 1.81 5.14
N PRO A 585 12.69 0.64 5.42
CA PRO A 585 13.97 0.30 4.84
C PRO A 585 13.82 -0.07 3.36
N GLN A 586 14.81 0.28 2.56
CA GLN A 586 15.10 -0.32 1.27
C GLN A 586 16.44 -1.03 1.38
N PHE A 587 16.53 -2.25 0.87
CA PHE A 587 17.78 -3.00 0.88
C PHE A 587 17.95 -3.84 -0.37
N THR A 588 19.22 -4.14 -0.69
CA THR A 588 19.60 -5.11 -1.71
C THR A 588 20.30 -6.28 -1.05
N VAL A 589 19.78 -7.49 -1.26
CA VAL A 589 20.22 -8.72 -0.60
C VAL A 589 20.35 -9.87 -1.59
N ASP A 590 21.34 -10.73 -1.40
CA ASP A 590 21.54 -11.98 -2.14
C ASP A 590 21.52 -13.17 -1.19
N GLY A 591 20.91 -14.28 -1.60
CA GLY A 591 20.71 -15.46 -0.78
C GLY A 591 19.93 -16.57 -1.48
N ALA A 592 19.79 -17.71 -0.80
CA ALA A 592 19.05 -18.84 -1.33
C ALA A 592 17.53 -18.55 -1.41
N LYS A 593 16.88 -19.09 -2.44
CA LYS A 593 15.42 -19.04 -2.58
C LYS A 593 14.71 -19.55 -1.32
N GLY A 594 13.68 -18.84 -0.87
CA GLY A 594 12.89 -19.20 0.31
C GLY A 594 13.52 -18.79 1.64
N THR A 595 14.72 -18.19 1.63
CA THR A 595 15.30 -17.59 2.84
C THR A 595 14.38 -16.49 3.35
N LEU A 596 14.01 -16.55 4.64
CA LEU A 596 13.18 -15.58 5.31
C LEU A 596 14.05 -14.54 6.03
N LEU A 597 13.85 -13.27 5.68
CA LEU A 597 14.29 -12.14 6.49
C LEU A 597 13.14 -11.68 7.37
N THR A 598 13.39 -11.53 8.68
CA THR A 598 12.47 -10.90 9.61
C THR A 598 13.07 -9.59 10.10
N LEU A 599 12.39 -8.48 9.79
CA LEU A 599 12.76 -7.13 10.16
C LEU A 599 11.83 -6.65 11.28
N ARG A 600 12.41 -6.14 12.37
CA ARG A 600 11.68 -5.43 13.43
C ARG A 600 12.24 -4.02 13.59
N PHE A 601 11.38 -3.11 13.99
CA PHE A 601 11.69 -1.69 14.05
C PHE A 601 11.69 -1.19 15.49
N GLY A 602 12.48 -0.17 15.78
CA GLY A 602 12.38 0.56 17.05
C GLY A 602 12.91 1.97 16.97
N GLU A 603 12.34 2.82 17.81
CA GLU A 603 12.81 4.21 17.98
C GLU A 603 14.04 4.27 18.91
N MET A 604 14.26 3.21 19.69
CA MET A 604 15.27 3.11 20.75
C MET A 604 15.84 1.69 20.80
N LEU A 605 16.99 1.55 21.46
CA LEU A 605 17.53 0.27 21.87
C LEU A 605 17.26 0.03 23.36
N ASN A 606 17.20 -1.24 23.75
CA ASN A 606 17.28 -1.67 25.14
C ASN A 606 18.62 -1.23 25.72
N ASP A 607 18.61 -0.38 26.75
CA ASP A 607 19.80 0.29 27.28
C ASP A 607 20.63 -0.53 28.29
N SER A 608 20.02 -1.50 28.96
CA SER A 608 20.59 -2.17 30.15
C SER A 608 20.19 -3.63 30.30
N GLY A 609 19.17 -4.09 29.57
CA GLY A 609 18.58 -5.43 29.70
C GLY A 609 17.73 -5.62 30.96
N LYS A 610 17.45 -4.56 31.74
CA LYS A 610 16.69 -4.65 32.99
C LYS A 610 15.19 -4.44 32.78
N ALA A 611 14.37 -5.40 33.18
CA ALA A 611 12.91 -5.29 33.14
C ALA A 611 12.42 -4.09 33.98
N SER A 612 13.09 -3.78 35.10
CA SER A 612 12.76 -2.62 35.94
C SER A 612 12.93 -1.25 35.23
N ARG A 613 13.70 -1.22 34.13
CA ARG A 613 13.92 -0.02 33.31
C ARG A 613 12.92 0.12 32.17
N GLY A 614 12.05 -0.89 32.00
CA GLY A 614 11.07 -0.99 30.93
C GLY A 614 11.53 -1.87 29.77
N ASN A 615 12.77 -2.37 29.78
CA ASN A 615 13.34 -3.14 28.68
C ASN A 615 12.52 -4.40 28.39
N ASP A 616 12.43 -4.75 27.11
CA ASP A 616 11.73 -5.92 26.58
C ASP A 616 12.68 -6.92 25.90
N GLY A 617 13.98 -6.70 26.05
CA GLY A 617 15.04 -7.50 25.46
C GLY A 617 16.43 -7.16 26.03
N PRO A 618 17.48 -7.87 25.58
CA PRO A 618 18.85 -7.68 26.05
C PRO A 618 19.37 -6.29 25.71
N GLU A 619 20.31 -5.76 26.51
CA GLU A 619 21.05 -4.53 26.20
C GLU A 619 21.60 -4.58 24.76
N GLY A 620 21.36 -3.51 23.99
CA GLY A 620 21.79 -3.35 22.60
C GLY A 620 20.79 -3.88 21.55
N SER A 621 19.76 -4.65 21.94
CA SER A 621 18.69 -5.05 21.03
C SER A 621 17.66 -3.94 20.82
N VAL A 622 16.85 -4.04 19.76
CA VAL A 622 15.76 -3.11 19.47
C VAL A 622 14.68 -3.19 20.57
N TYR A 623 14.26 -2.02 21.06
CA TYR A 623 13.17 -1.90 22.04
C TYR A 623 11.83 -1.64 21.32
N THR A 624 10.80 -2.42 21.67
CA THR A 624 9.52 -2.45 20.96
C THR A 624 8.29 -2.24 21.84
N ALA A 625 8.41 -2.31 23.17
CA ALA A 625 7.26 -2.24 24.06
C ALA A 625 6.46 -0.91 23.96
N ASN A 626 7.07 0.19 23.51
CA ASN A 626 6.35 1.44 23.26
C ASN A 626 5.37 1.38 22.07
N TYR A 627 5.53 0.42 21.16
CA TYR A 627 4.59 0.21 20.04
C TYR A 627 3.28 -0.46 20.48
N ARG A 628 3.21 -0.98 21.71
CA ARG A 628 2.02 -1.60 22.30
C ARG A 628 1.55 -2.79 21.44
N SER A 629 0.37 -2.69 20.83
CA SER A 629 -0.21 -3.77 20.01
C SER A 629 0.30 -3.76 18.57
N ALA A 630 0.96 -2.70 18.10
CA ALA A 630 1.48 -2.66 16.74
C ALA A 630 2.71 -3.58 16.64
N ARG A 631 2.59 -4.66 15.86
CA ARG A 631 3.66 -5.65 15.73
C ARG A 631 4.91 -5.06 15.05
N SER A 632 4.73 -4.08 14.15
CA SER A 632 5.81 -3.40 13.41
C SER A 632 6.88 -4.38 12.93
N THR A 633 6.47 -5.41 12.19
CA THR A 633 7.37 -6.47 11.73
C THR A 633 7.17 -6.71 10.24
N ASN A 634 8.25 -6.61 9.48
CA ASN A 634 8.27 -6.95 8.08
C ASN A 634 8.94 -8.31 7.87
N LYS A 635 8.37 -9.12 6.97
CA LYS A 635 8.91 -10.42 6.58
C LYS A 635 9.12 -10.43 5.07
N TYR A 636 10.27 -10.90 4.63
CA TYR A 636 10.62 -10.97 3.21
C TYR A 636 11.19 -12.35 2.88
N TYR A 637 10.54 -13.09 1.99
CA TYR A 637 11.05 -14.35 1.45
C TYR A 637 11.75 -14.10 0.12
N LEU A 638 13.03 -14.48 0.04
CA LEU A 638 13.85 -14.30 -1.16
C LEU A 638 13.37 -15.19 -2.31
N ALA A 639 13.40 -14.67 -3.53
CA ALA A 639 13.18 -15.44 -4.75
C ALA A 639 14.38 -16.33 -5.12
N GLY A 640 15.58 -15.92 -4.70
CA GLY A 640 16.88 -16.49 -5.05
C GLY A 640 17.28 -16.23 -6.50
N GLY A 641 18.53 -16.57 -6.85
CA GLY A 641 19.04 -16.45 -8.22
C GLY A 641 19.82 -15.16 -8.51
N GLY A 642 20.15 -14.39 -7.47
CA GLY A 642 20.99 -13.19 -7.53
C GLY A 642 20.49 -12.12 -6.55
N PRO A 643 21.13 -10.94 -6.55
CA PRO A 643 20.72 -9.83 -5.69
C PRO A 643 19.30 -9.33 -6.01
N GLU A 644 18.50 -9.13 -4.97
CA GLU A 644 17.13 -8.63 -5.00
C GLU A 644 17.04 -7.31 -4.24
N THR A 645 16.30 -6.32 -4.76
CA THR A 645 16.02 -5.05 -4.06
C THR A 645 14.56 -5.02 -3.61
N TYR A 646 14.34 -4.69 -2.35
CA TYR A 646 13.00 -4.66 -1.76
C TYR A 646 12.79 -3.47 -0.82
N HIS A 647 11.56 -2.98 -0.82
CA HIS A 647 10.97 -2.17 0.24
C HIS A 647 9.48 -2.54 0.39
N THR A 648 8.88 -2.27 1.55
CA THR A 648 7.43 -2.47 1.76
C THR A 648 6.63 -1.46 0.92
N GLU A 649 5.40 -1.81 0.54
CA GLU A 649 4.50 -0.93 -0.24
C GLU A 649 3.21 -0.59 0.50
N TYR A 650 2.81 -1.39 1.50
CA TYR A 650 1.48 -1.30 2.14
C TYR A 650 1.55 -1.05 3.66
N SER A 651 2.73 -0.76 4.19
CA SER A 651 2.94 -0.40 5.61
C SER A 651 4.00 0.70 5.72
N PHE A 652 4.13 1.29 6.91
CA PHE A 652 5.19 2.24 7.23
C PHE A 652 5.48 2.21 8.72
N TYR A 653 6.69 2.62 9.11
CA TYR A 653 7.16 2.52 10.48
C TYR A 653 7.77 3.85 10.92
N GLY A 654 7.67 4.17 12.21
CA GLY A 654 8.42 5.27 12.83
C GLY A 654 9.60 4.71 13.60
N PHE A 655 10.81 4.80 13.05
CA PHE A 655 11.98 4.07 13.55
C PHE A 655 13.30 4.81 13.33
N ARG A 656 14.27 4.49 14.19
CA ARG A 656 15.70 4.80 14.00
C ARG A 656 16.51 3.53 13.77
N TYR A 657 16.12 2.47 14.45
CA TYR A 657 16.82 1.19 14.48
C TYR A 657 16.00 0.13 13.73
N VAL A 658 16.69 -0.71 12.96
CA VAL A 658 16.13 -1.90 12.32
C VAL A 658 16.92 -3.11 12.79
N SER A 659 16.25 -4.12 13.33
CA SER A 659 16.85 -5.44 13.54
C SER A 659 16.45 -6.38 12.42
N ILE A 660 17.42 -7.08 11.82
CA ILE A 660 17.20 -8.05 10.74
C ILE A 660 17.77 -9.39 11.15
N THR A 661 16.93 -10.42 11.15
CA THR A 661 17.34 -11.82 11.36
C THR A 661 17.06 -12.61 10.08
N ALA A 662 17.98 -13.49 9.70
CA ALA A 662 17.82 -14.36 8.52
C ALA A 662 17.70 -15.84 8.93
N SER A 663 16.84 -16.58 8.24
CA SER A 663 16.68 -18.03 8.45
C SER A 663 17.83 -18.86 7.85
N ASP A 664 18.56 -18.30 6.89
CA ASP A 664 19.73 -18.88 6.23
C ASP A 664 20.73 -17.76 5.89
N THR A 665 21.93 -18.12 5.40
CA THR A 665 22.97 -17.15 5.07
C THR A 665 22.56 -16.23 3.92
N VAL A 666 22.68 -14.91 4.14
CA VAL A 666 22.39 -13.85 3.17
C VAL A 666 23.46 -12.77 3.19
N THR A 667 23.64 -12.07 2.06
CA THR A 667 24.57 -10.95 1.94
C THR A 667 23.85 -9.69 1.49
N PHE A 668 23.91 -8.65 2.33
CA PHE A 668 23.39 -7.32 2.03
C PHE A 668 24.47 -6.49 1.33
N THR A 669 24.11 -5.85 0.22
CA THR A 669 25.01 -4.99 -0.57
C THR A 669 24.63 -3.50 -0.53
N ASP A 670 23.39 -3.19 -0.17
CA ASP A 670 22.89 -1.83 0.03
C ASP A 670 21.78 -1.87 1.10
N PHE A 671 21.74 -0.84 1.96
CA PHE A 671 20.67 -0.65 2.94
C PHE A 671 20.46 0.84 3.17
N ARG A 672 19.20 1.30 3.15
CA ARG A 672 18.81 2.70 3.33
C ARG A 672 17.49 2.79 4.06
N GLY A 673 17.30 3.83 4.86
CA GLY A 673 15.99 4.25 5.35
C GLY A 673 15.37 5.24 4.38
N MET A 674 14.27 4.86 3.74
CA MET A 674 13.51 5.71 2.82
C MET A 674 12.46 6.48 3.61
N VAL A 675 12.59 7.81 3.65
CA VAL A 675 11.61 8.68 4.33
C VAL A 675 10.38 8.79 3.47
N VAL A 676 9.20 8.63 4.05
CA VAL A 676 7.93 8.64 3.32
C VAL A 676 6.97 9.60 3.98
N GLY A 677 6.31 10.41 3.15
CA GLY A 677 5.29 11.34 3.62
C GLY A 677 4.77 12.20 2.49
N SER A 678 3.90 13.14 2.83
CA SER A 678 3.37 14.10 1.86
C SER A 678 4.49 14.91 1.19
N VAL A 679 4.50 14.93 -0.14
CA VAL A 679 5.42 15.70 -0.96
C VAL A 679 4.98 17.17 -0.93
N ASN A 680 5.59 17.92 -0.03
CA ASN A 680 5.45 19.37 0.06
C ASN A 680 6.81 20.02 -0.14
N ASP A 681 6.82 21.17 -0.80
CA ASP A 681 7.99 22.03 -0.89
C ASP A 681 8.42 22.45 0.53
N VAL A 682 9.73 22.44 0.78
CA VAL A 682 10.29 23.00 2.01
C VAL A 682 10.21 24.52 1.92
N THR A 683 9.27 25.11 2.64
CA THR A 683 8.97 26.55 2.55
C THR A 683 9.76 27.42 3.51
N GLY A 684 10.48 26.83 4.48
CA GLY A 684 11.22 27.57 5.49
C GLY A 684 12.45 26.83 6.00
N GLY A 685 13.49 27.59 6.37
CA GLY A 685 14.71 27.08 6.99
C GLY A 685 15.19 28.03 8.09
N ILE A 686 15.78 27.47 9.15
CA ILE A 686 16.42 28.23 10.22
C ILE A 686 17.84 27.71 10.42
N VAL A 687 18.81 28.62 10.38
CA VAL A 687 20.21 28.35 10.72
C VAL A 687 20.62 29.39 11.76
N THR A 688 21.08 28.94 12.93
CA THR A 688 21.57 29.81 14.00
C THR A 688 23.10 29.71 14.10
N SER A 689 23.73 30.64 14.81
CA SER A 689 25.19 30.79 14.94
C SER A 689 25.89 29.62 15.62
#